data_AF-A0AAV1CEV0-F1
#
_entry.id   AF-A0AAV1CEV0-F1
#
_cell.length_a   1.000
_cell.length_b   1.000
_cell.length_c   1.000
_cell.angle_alpha   90.00
_cell.angle_beta   90.00
_cell.angle_gamma   90.00
#
_symmetry.space_group_name_H-M   'P 1'
#
loop_
_entity.id
_entity.type
_entity.pdbx_description
1 polymer ?
#
loop_
_entity_poly.entity_id
_entity_poly.type
_entity_poly.pdbx_seq_one_letter_code
_entity_poly.pdbx_strand_id
1 'polypeptide(L)'
;MAIFRFSSGDVTGFTVLLALGIMYGVFSFLAYSVTHMKFITPLGIDAPLDRFSEARAVQHVRVLSQDIGVRQEGSPGLRKAALYIKSQLELIKERAGPNVRIEIEETEVNGTFSMVFLGHSISLAYRNHTNILMRISSVNSQENDPSVLVNGHFDTAPGSPGAGDCGSCVASMLELARLCVDSAWVPHRPVIFLFNGAEELFLLGSHGFMSTHRWRDTLGAVIDVEAGGTGGTDLVCQSGPGSWPSYIYAQSALHPMANSAAQDFFGAIPGDTDYRIFSQDYGDIPGLDIIFLLGGYFYHTASDKVERLLPGSLQARGDNLFSLIKAFTNSSMLKNAYERESLREIGTQYHDEKAVFFDFFSWFLVFYPRHLAVILHSIPLAIYFLMPILLRLPNRVLSSSFLTFCDFIKGMLFHALGIVSAIIFPVIFAILRLLFSGTAMNWFSNPFLAFMMFIPCSVAGLLIPRFFWREFPLSQNASRVKTSKEELAGEARFWGAFGLYSFMTLGYLTAGLNGGFVTFLLAVFMLPAWMSFCLSAKSFGHESLRSLACYVIPLLPCLMYSVYFGGFLVAFLIEKLGMTGSLPPPYGYFIPDVVVAAVIGVVTGWCVGPLLPIIGNWLTRPSIMQFLLHGTIIALALSSQFFPYSTGAPKRVILQYTIRTKGDSHVEEASYDFSVVDSNSLLFVFKHAPEVARELHLGSDLSFDSVKPSAKETWMGIFPISFLFSGSMKFSAEKDEVFKQYSLFPALRPHKPQDFFEDGSRRIYLEFSLGSLQEVWVSVLNITGPLSSWSFSNGALPGDLLLFGLVEYLHSP
;
A
#
# COMPACT_ATOMS: atom_id res chain seq x y z
N MET A 1 47.27 -17.24 17.79
CA MET A 1 46.98 -15.78 17.74
C MET A 1 47.65 -15.16 16.49
N ALA A 2 47.32 -15.64 15.29
CA ALA A 2 47.91 -15.16 14.03
C ALA A 2 46.89 -15.28 12.87
N ILE A 3 45.66 -14.83 13.09
CA ILE A 3 44.58 -14.90 12.10
C ILE A 3 44.15 -13.44 11.85
N PHE A 4 44.37 -12.95 10.62
CA PHE A 4 44.20 -11.57 10.11
C PHE A 4 45.30 -10.55 10.45
N ARG A 5 46.39 -10.52 9.68
CA ARG A 5 47.20 -9.30 9.51
C ARG A 5 46.49 -8.41 8.49
N PHE A 6 45.71 -7.44 8.95
CA PHE A 6 45.10 -6.43 8.09
C PHE A 6 46.17 -5.48 7.54
N SER A 7 46.11 -5.18 6.24
CA SER A 7 46.91 -4.10 5.66
C SER A 7 46.40 -2.73 6.15
N SER A 8 47.23 -1.68 6.08
CA SER A 8 46.80 -0.30 6.38
C SER A 8 45.58 0.13 5.56
N GLY A 9 45.49 -0.35 4.32
CA GLY A 9 44.34 -0.12 3.47
C GLY A 9 43.09 -0.90 3.91
N ASP A 10 43.23 -2.12 4.44
CA ASP A 10 42.10 -2.86 5.02
C ASP A 10 41.54 -2.12 6.23
N VAL A 11 42.40 -1.60 7.11
CA VAL A 11 41.98 -0.79 8.26
C VAL A 11 41.19 0.44 7.81
N THR A 12 41.66 1.12 6.76
CA THR A 12 40.96 2.28 6.19
C THR A 12 39.60 1.88 5.61
N GLY A 13 39.54 0.76 4.87
CA GLY A 13 38.30 0.25 4.29
C GLY A 13 37.26 -0.15 5.34
N PHE A 14 37.67 -0.82 6.42
CA PHE A 14 36.78 -1.11 7.56
C PHE A 14 36.35 0.15 8.32
N THR A 15 37.22 1.17 8.40
CA THR A 15 36.86 2.47 8.99
C THR A 15 35.75 3.15 8.18
N VAL A 16 35.86 3.15 6.84
CA VAL A 16 34.81 3.68 5.96
C VAL A 16 33.52 2.88 6.11
N LEU A 17 33.60 1.55 6.13
CA LEU A 17 32.42 0.69 6.31
C LEU A 17 31.72 0.95 7.65
N LEU A 18 32.48 1.10 8.74
CA LEU A 18 31.94 1.41 10.07
C LEU A 18 31.28 2.79 10.10
N ALA A 19 31.93 3.81 9.51
CA ALA A 19 31.37 5.15 9.42
C ALA A 19 30.05 5.18 8.64
N LEU A 20 29.97 4.44 7.52
CA LEU A 20 28.72 4.26 6.78
C LEU A 20 27.66 3.54 7.64
N GLY A 21 28.03 2.50 8.38
CA GLY A 21 27.12 1.80 9.29
C GLY A 21 26.53 2.71 10.36
N ILE A 22 27.34 3.58 10.98
CA ILE A 22 26.88 4.57 11.97
C ILE A 22 25.94 5.58 11.32
N MET A 23 26.32 6.14 10.17
CA MET A 23 25.51 7.12 9.42
C MET A 23 24.13 6.54 9.07
N TYR A 24 24.11 5.34 8.47
CA TYR A 24 22.84 4.66 8.14
C TYR A 24 22.05 4.28 9.38
N GLY A 25 22.69 3.91 10.49
CA GLY A 25 22.01 3.68 11.77
C GLY A 25 21.27 4.91 12.29
N VAL A 26 21.88 6.10 12.20
CA VAL A 26 21.22 7.37 12.56
C VAL A 26 20.05 7.67 11.61
N PHE A 27 20.23 7.47 10.30
CA PHE A 27 19.16 7.69 9.32
C PHE A 27 17.98 6.75 9.55
N SER A 28 18.24 5.48 9.82
CA SER A 28 17.21 4.49 10.14
C SER A 28 16.47 4.82 11.43
N PHE A 29 17.16 5.31 12.46
CA PHE A 29 16.51 5.77 13.70
C PHE A 29 15.58 6.97 13.44
N LEU A 30 16.01 7.95 12.64
CA LEU A 30 15.17 9.08 12.26
C LEU A 30 13.95 8.63 11.44
N ALA A 31 14.16 7.77 10.44
CA ALA A 31 13.08 7.23 9.62
C ALA A 31 12.06 6.48 10.48
N TYR A 32 12.52 5.63 11.41
CA TYR A 32 11.68 4.93 12.37
C TYR A 32 10.88 5.90 13.25
N SER A 33 11.52 6.97 13.74
CA SER A 33 10.86 7.98 14.57
C SER A 33 9.72 8.68 13.83
N VAL A 34 9.89 8.95 12.54
CA VAL A 34 8.85 9.58 11.70
C VAL A 34 7.74 8.59 11.37
N THR A 35 8.06 7.39 10.90
CA THR A 35 7.03 6.39 10.54
C THR A 35 6.19 5.93 11.74
N HIS A 36 6.75 6.03 12.96
CA HIS A 36 6.05 5.71 14.21
C HIS A 36 5.51 6.96 14.93
N MET A 37 5.35 8.07 14.22
CA MET A 37 4.66 9.27 14.70
C MET A 37 5.22 9.90 15.99
N LYS A 38 6.48 9.61 16.35
CA LYS A 38 7.08 10.07 17.62
C LYS A 38 7.29 11.58 17.72
N PHE A 39 7.11 12.29 16.61
CA PHE A 39 7.20 13.75 16.54
C PHE A 39 5.85 14.45 16.77
N ILE A 40 4.74 13.69 16.82
CA ILE A 40 3.40 14.20 17.08
C ILE A 40 3.04 13.93 18.54
N THR A 41 2.44 14.93 19.19
CA THR A 41 1.92 14.79 20.55
C THR A 41 0.40 14.68 20.50
N PRO A 42 -0.19 13.52 20.83
CA PRO A 42 -1.64 13.35 20.92
C PRO A 42 -2.24 14.29 21.95
N LEU A 43 -3.36 14.94 21.62
CA LEU A 43 -4.07 15.79 22.56
C LEU A 43 -5.08 15.00 23.41
N GLY A 44 -5.20 15.40 24.68
CA GLY A 44 -6.09 14.79 25.68
C GLY A 44 -7.57 15.11 25.48
N ILE A 45 -8.44 14.47 26.27
CA ILE A 45 -9.91 14.61 26.16
C ILE A 45 -10.37 16.05 26.46
N ASP A 46 -9.61 16.72 27.33
CA ASP A 46 -9.73 18.08 27.84
C ASP A 46 -9.06 19.13 26.93
N ALA A 47 -8.55 18.73 25.77
CA ALA A 47 -8.00 19.66 24.79
C ALA A 47 -9.04 20.73 24.40
N PRO A 48 -8.60 21.97 24.09
CA PRO A 48 -9.49 23.04 23.66
C PRO A 48 -10.46 22.63 22.54
N LEU A 49 -11.67 23.19 22.54
CA LEU A 49 -12.73 22.83 21.59
C LEU A 49 -12.41 23.23 20.15
N ASP A 50 -11.53 24.23 19.97
CA ASP A 50 -11.01 24.71 18.69
C ASP A 50 -9.80 23.90 18.17
N ARG A 51 -9.50 22.77 18.82
CA ARG A 51 -8.45 21.83 18.42
C ARG A 51 -9.02 20.44 18.21
N PHE A 52 -8.44 19.69 17.27
CA PHE A 52 -8.70 18.26 17.13
C PHE A 52 -8.08 17.51 18.31
N SER A 53 -8.82 16.58 18.93
CA SER A 53 -8.28 15.73 20.00
C SER A 53 -8.30 14.26 19.59
N GLU A 54 -7.12 13.66 19.54
CA GLU A 54 -6.99 12.21 19.38
C GLU A 54 -7.72 11.46 20.49
N ALA A 55 -7.66 11.91 21.75
CA ALA A 55 -8.35 11.22 22.84
C ALA A 55 -9.88 11.22 22.69
N ARG A 56 -10.48 12.30 22.15
CA ARG A 56 -11.92 12.33 21.82
C ARG A 56 -12.25 11.41 20.66
N ALA A 57 -11.47 11.45 19.59
CA ALA A 57 -11.63 10.53 18.46
C ALA A 57 -11.52 9.06 18.91
N VAL A 58 -10.53 8.72 19.73
CA VAL A 58 -10.36 7.35 20.27
C VAL A 58 -11.55 6.91 21.12
N GLN A 59 -12.29 7.81 21.78
CA GLN A 59 -13.55 7.42 22.43
C GLN A 59 -14.61 6.96 21.43
N HIS A 60 -14.74 7.64 20.29
CA HIS A 60 -15.62 7.17 19.22
C HIS A 60 -15.17 5.80 18.68
N VAL A 61 -13.86 5.58 18.52
CA VAL A 61 -13.35 4.25 18.10
C VAL A 61 -13.71 3.17 19.12
N ARG A 62 -13.58 3.44 20.43
CA ARG A 62 -13.99 2.48 21.47
C ARG A 62 -15.47 2.13 21.37
N VAL A 63 -16.35 3.11 21.19
CA VAL A 63 -17.78 2.81 21.05
C VAL A 63 -18.04 1.97 19.80
N LEU A 64 -17.46 2.34 18.66
CA LEU A 64 -17.68 1.65 17.40
C LEU A 64 -17.11 0.22 17.39
N SER A 65 -15.88 0.04 17.87
CA SER A 65 -15.10 -1.20 17.71
C SER A 65 -15.13 -2.11 18.94
N GLN A 66 -15.30 -1.56 20.14
CA GLN A 66 -15.27 -2.33 21.39
C GLN A 66 -16.67 -2.51 21.98
N ASP A 67 -17.46 -1.43 22.12
CA ASP A 67 -18.78 -1.51 22.75
C ASP A 67 -19.84 -2.08 21.80
N ILE A 68 -19.81 -1.67 20.53
CA ILE A 68 -20.66 -2.22 19.47
C ILE A 68 -20.04 -3.51 18.90
N GLY A 69 -18.74 -3.51 18.65
CA GLY A 69 -18.01 -4.66 18.10
C GLY A 69 -17.98 -4.68 16.57
N VAL A 70 -18.18 -5.87 15.99
CA VAL A 70 -18.25 -6.09 14.54
C VAL A 70 -19.44 -5.32 13.94
N ARG A 71 -19.19 -4.58 12.85
CA ARG A 71 -20.20 -3.77 12.14
C ARG A 71 -20.34 -4.21 10.69
N GLN A 72 -20.18 -5.49 10.43
CA GLN A 72 -20.34 -6.06 9.10
C GLN A 72 -21.75 -5.80 8.53
N GLU A 73 -21.87 -5.68 7.21
CA GLU A 73 -23.17 -5.53 6.57
C GLU A 73 -24.16 -6.64 6.95
N GLY A 74 -25.40 -6.21 7.21
CA GLY A 74 -26.49 -7.09 7.69
C GLY A 74 -26.47 -7.37 9.19
N SER A 75 -25.40 -7.03 9.91
CA SER A 75 -25.31 -7.28 11.36
C SER A 75 -26.12 -6.27 12.20
N PRO A 76 -26.56 -6.65 13.42
CA PRO A 76 -27.10 -5.69 14.38
C PRO A 76 -26.09 -4.61 14.80
N GLY A 77 -24.79 -4.92 14.75
CA GLY A 77 -23.70 -3.99 15.08
C GLY A 77 -23.65 -2.81 14.13
N LEU A 78 -23.78 -3.05 12.83
CA LEU A 78 -23.89 -2.01 11.81
C LEU A 78 -25.04 -1.04 12.12
N ARG A 79 -26.24 -1.55 12.40
CA ARG A 79 -27.40 -0.72 12.72
C ARG A 79 -27.17 0.12 13.98
N LYS A 80 -26.55 -0.46 15.01
CA LYS A 80 -26.17 0.28 16.22
C LYS A 80 -25.15 1.38 15.92
N ALA A 81 -24.18 1.11 15.04
CA ALA A 81 -23.19 2.10 14.62
C ALA A 81 -23.85 3.25 13.85
N ALA A 82 -24.75 2.95 12.92
CA ALA A 82 -25.54 3.95 12.21
C ALA A 82 -26.33 4.85 13.19
N LEU A 83 -27.05 4.25 14.14
CA LEU A 83 -27.77 5.00 15.18
C LEU A 83 -26.84 5.84 16.05
N TYR A 84 -25.67 5.31 16.41
CA TYR A 84 -24.66 6.02 17.19
C TYR A 84 -24.13 7.26 16.44
N ILE A 85 -23.69 7.08 15.18
CA ILE A 85 -23.18 8.15 14.33
C ILE A 85 -24.24 9.25 14.20
N LYS A 86 -25.46 8.89 13.80
CA LYS A 86 -26.57 9.86 13.68
C LYS A 86 -26.83 10.62 14.97
N SER A 87 -26.81 9.93 16.12
CA SER A 87 -26.99 10.56 17.43
C SER A 87 -25.87 11.55 17.75
N GLN A 88 -24.61 11.21 17.43
CA GLN A 88 -23.50 12.14 17.62
C GLN A 88 -23.62 13.38 16.71
N LEU A 89 -24.06 13.21 15.47
CA LEU A 89 -24.26 14.32 14.53
C LEU A 89 -25.38 15.27 15.00
N GLU A 90 -26.50 14.75 15.52
CA GLU A 90 -27.57 15.59 16.09
C GLU A 90 -27.08 16.37 17.32
N LEU A 91 -26.28 15.76 18.21
CA LEU A 91 -25.65 16.46 19.34
C LEU A 91 -24.69 17.57 18.89
N ILE A 92 -23.96 17.35 17.79
CA ILE A 92 -23.10 18.38 17.20
C ILE A 92 -23.97 19.51 16.63
N LYS A 93 -25.07 19.18 15.96
CA LYS A 93 -26.00 20.16 15.37
C LYS A 93 -26.65 21.08 16.41
N GLU A 94 -26.97 20.58 17.59
CA GLU A 94 -27.51 21.38 18.69
C GLU A 94 -26.56 22.49 19.17
N ARG A 95 -25.25 22.34 18.93
CA ARG A 95 -24.23 23.34 19.29
C ARG A 95 -23.94 24.35 18.19
N ALA A 96 -24.62 24.26 17.04
CA ALA A 96 -24.35 25.13 15.90
C ALA A 96 -24.64 26.61 16.18
N GLY A 97 -23.69 27.46 15.81
CA GLY A 97 -23.89 28.91 15.85
C GLY A 97 -24.90 29.40 14.80
N PRO A 98 -25.44 30.63 14.96
CA PRO A 98 -26.55 31.14 14.12
C PRO A 98 -26.20 31.36 12.64
N ASN A 99 -24.91 31.38 12.30
CA ASN A 99 -24.42 31.62 10.93
C ASN A 99 -24.17 30.32 10.14
N VAL A 100 -24.38 29.16 10.76
CA VAL A 100 -24.13 27.84 10.18
C VAL A 100 -25.45 27.09 10.03
N ARG A 101 -25.70 26.52 8.85
CA ARG A 101 -26.80 25.58 8.59
C ARG A 101 -26.25 24.16 8.57
N ILE A 102 -26.88 23.27 9.33
CA ILE A 102 -26.54 21.85 9.39
C ILE A 102 -27.75 21.02 8.97
N GLU A 103 -27.53 20.15 7.99
CA GLU A 103 -28.51 19.19 7.48
C GLU A 103 -27.97 17.78 7.72
N ILE A 104 -28.79 16.90 8.30
CA ILE A 104 -28.43 15.49 8.57
C ILE A 104 -29.42 14.61 7.83
N GLU A 105 -28.91 13.67 7.04
CA GLU A 105 -29.73 12.73 6.28
C GLU A 105 -29.25 11.29 6.52
N GLU A 106 -30.22 10.39 6.60
CA GLU A 106 -30.00 8.95 6.56
C GLU A 106 -30.65 8.47 5.27
N THR A 107 -29.88 7.83 4.40
CA THR A 107 -30.37 7.39 3.09
C THR A 107 -30.19 5.90 2.92
N GLU A 108 -31.22 5.26 2.37
CA GLU A 108 -31.16 3.88 1.92
C GLU A 108 -30.85 3.86 0.42
N VAL A 109 -29.76 3.20 0.04
CA VAL A 109 -29.28 3.15 -1.33
C VAL A 109 -29.46 1.76 -1.94
N ASN A 110 -29.76 1.75 -3.24
CA ASN A 110 -29.96 0.57 -4.05
C ASN A 110 -29.22 0.78 -5.38
N GLY A 111 -28.72 -0.28 -6.00
CA GLY A 111 -28.02 -0.13 -7.26
C GLY A 111 -27.52 -1.42 -7.87
N THR A 112 -27.00 -1.27 -9.09
CA THR A 112 -26.30 -2.32 -9.82
C THR A 112 -25.13 -1.69 -10.55
N PHE A 113 -23.95 -2.30 -10.47
CA PHE A 113 -22.79 -1.88 -11.27
C PHE A 113 -21.82 -3.02 -11.53
N SER A 114 -20.86 -2.78 -12.42
CA SER A 114 -19.77 -3.69 -12.67
C SER A 114 -18.46 -3.02 -12.34
N MET A 115 -17.48 -3.79 -11.87
CA MET A 115 -16.12 -3.32 -11.71
C MET A 115 -15.12 -4.44 -11.91
N VAL A 116 -13.86 -4.07 -12.06
CA VAL A 116 -12.74 -5.01 -12.10
C VAL A 116 -12.05 -4.99 -10.76
N PHE A 117 -12.04 -6.13 -10.06
CA PHE A 117 -11.37 -6.30 -8.78
C PHE A 117 -10.46 -7.52 -8.84
N LEU A 118 -9.20 -7.40 -8.40
CA LEU A 118 -8.15 -8.44 -8.52
C LEU A 118 -8.02 -9.02 -9.95
N GLY A 119 -8.21 -8.20 -10.99
CA GLY A 119 -8.14 -8.63 -12.39
C GLY A 119 -9.37 -9.41 -12.88
N HIS A 120 -10.43 -9.48 -12.08
CA HIS A 120 -11.67 -10.17 -12.42
C HIS A 120 -12.83 -9.18 -12.53
N SER A 121 -13.65 -9.32 -13.57
CA SER A 121 -14.89 -8.56 -13.69
C SER A 121 -15.95 -9.14 -12.77
N ILE A 122 -16.55 -8.30 -11.94
CA ILE A 122 -17.68 -8.62 -11.07
C ILE A 122 -18.85 -7.71 -11.39
N SER A 123 -20.05 -8.27 -11.32
CA SER A 123 -21.31 -7.52 -11.43
C SER A 123 -22.04 -7.63 -10.11
N LEU A 124 -22.34 -6.47 -9.54
CA LEU A 124 -22.91 -6.30 -8.22
C LEU A 124 -24.34 -5.78 -8.36
N ALA A 125 -25.23 -6.31 -7.54
CA ALA A 125 -26.58 -5.85 -7.38
C ALA A 125 -26.91 -5.85 -5.89
N TYR A 126 -27.42 -4.74 -5.39
CA TYR A 126 -27.59 -4.54 -3.96
C TYR A 126 -28.80 -3.69 -3.63
N ARG A 127 -29.30 -3.83 -2.40
CA ARG A 127 -30.48 -3.14 -1.91
C ARG A 127 -30.37 -2.81 -0.43
N ASN A 128 -30.97 -1.69 -0.05
CA ASN A 128 -31.15 -1.23 1.34
C ASN A 128 -29.84 -1.06 2.14
N HIS A 129 -28.76 -0.58 1.52
CA HIS A 129 -27.57 -0.16 2.29
C HIS A 129 -27.77 1.24 2.86
N THR A 130 -27.25 1.48 4.07
CA THR A 130 -27.46 2.75 4.78
C THR A 130 -26.26 3.65 4.65
N ASN A 131 -26.48 4.91 4.29
CA ASN A 131 -25.49 5.98 4.43
C ASN A 131 -26.00 7.04 5.41
N ILE A 132 -25.10 7.64 6.16
CA ILE A 132 -25.39 8.77 7.05
C ILE A 132 -24.58 9.97 6.60
N LEU A 133 -25.25 11.12 6.49
CA LEU A 133 -24.66 12.32 5.98
C LEU A 133 -24.87 13.49 6.93
N MET A 134 -23.86 14.36 7.01
CA MET A 134 -23.97 15.68 7.62
C MET A 134 -23.41 16.73 6.66
N ARG A 135 -24.25 17.69 6.27
CA ARG A 135 -23.84 18.85 5.50
C ARG A 135 -23.76 20.08 6.40
N ILE A 136 -22.58 20.69 6.45
CA ILE A 136 -22.30 21.93 7.17
C ILE A 136 -22.09 23.04 6.16
N SER A 137 -22.88 24.11 6.23
CA SER A 137 -22.84 25.22 5.28
C SER A 137 -23.09 26.56 5.96
N SER A 138 -22.79 27.66 5.27
CA SER A 138 -23.25 28.99 5.72
C SER A 138 -24.76 29.09 5.52
N VAL A 139 -25.45 29.88 6.36
CA VAL A 139 -26.88 30.19 6.14
C VAL A 139 -27.16 30.85 4.78
N ASN A 140 -26.14 31.46 4.16
CA ASN A 140 -26.23 32.08 2.84
C ASN A 140 -25.95 31.10 1.68
N SER A 141 -25.50 29.87 1.97
CA SER A 141 -25.17 28.87 0.96
C SER A 141 -26.42 28.39 0.23
N GLN A 142 -26.29 28.29 -1.09
CA GLN A 142 -27.31 27.76 -1.99
C GLN A 142 -27.23 26.24 -2.07
N GLU A 143 -28.33 25.59 -2.46
CA GLU A 143 -28.38 24.12 -2.53
C GLU A 143 -27.33 23.55 -3.50
N ASN A 144 -27.11 24.23 -4.64
CA ASN A 144 -26.20 23.79 -5.70
C ASN A 144 -24.76 24.30 -5.55
N ASP A 145 -24.41 24.91 -4.41
CA ASP A 145 -23.04 25.38 -4.18
C ASP A 145 -22.04 24.20 -4.21
N PRO A 146 -20.90 24.34 -4.92
CA PRO A 146 -19.80 23.39 -4.88
C PRO A 146 -19.43 23.03 -3.44
N SER A 147 -19.42 21.73 -3.15
CA SER A 147 -19.21 21.19 -1.81
C SER A 147 -17.95 20.33 -1.75
N VAL A 148 -17.31 20.29 -0.59
CA VAL A 148 -16.21 19.36 -0.28
C VAL A 148 -16.79 18.14 0.40
N LEU A 149 -16.59 16.95 -0.17
CA LEU A 149 -16.93 15.68 0.45
C LEU A 149 -15.76 15.19 1.33
N VAL A 150 -16.05 14.80 2.56
CA VAL A 150 -15.17 14.00 3.41
C VAL A 150 -15.84 12.65 3.60
N ASN A 151 -15.23 11.59 3.09
CA ASN A 151 -15.78 10.24 3.08
C ASN A 151 -15.00 9.32 4.01
N GLY A 152 -15.71 8.34 4.60
CA GLY A 152 -15.12 7.21 5.29
C GLY A 152 -16.22 6.21 5.68
N HIS A 153 -15.91 4.93 5.57
CA HIS A 153 -16.92 3.88 5.74
C HIS A 153 -17.07 3.44 7.20
N PHE A 154 -18.28 3.01 7.60
CA PHE A 154 -18.57 2.62 8.99
C PHE A 154 -18.84 1.13 9.20
N ASP A 155 -18.95 0.36 8.12
CA ASP A 155 -18.97 -1.10 8.17
C ASP A 155 -17.59 -1.68 8.50
N THR A 156 -17.50 -3.00 8.63
CA THR A 156 -16.24 -3.71 8.89
C THR A 156 -16.17 -4.99 8.09
N ALA A 157 -14.96 -5.40 7.71
CA ALA A 157 -14.70 -6.74 7.20
C ALA A 157 -15.24 -7.86 8.14
N PRO A 158 -15.56 -9.03 7.57
CA PRO A 158 -16.03 -10.18 8.35
C PRO A 158 -15.11 -10.56 9.51
N GLY A 159 -15.67 -10.73 10.71
CA GLY A 159 -14.94 -11.09 11.92
C GLY A 159 -13.99 -10.02 12.47
N SER A 160 -13.95 -8.82 11.87
CA SER A 160 -13.11 -7.70 12.31
C SER A 160 -13.90 -6.71 13.17
N PRO A 161 -13.41 -6.32 14.36
CA PRO A 161 -13.94 -5.18 15.10
C PRO A 161 -13.67 -3.83 14.42
N GLY A 162 -12.70 -3.77 13.51
CA GLY A 162 -12.45 -2.60 12.66
C GLY A 162 -12.07 -1.32 13.42
N ALA A 163 -11.10 -1.38 14.33
CA ALA A 163 -10.65 -0.21 15.08
C ALA A 163 -9.81 0.75 14.23
N GLY A 164 -8.85 0.22 13.47
CA GLY A 164 -8.21 0.92 12.36
C GLY A 164 -9.21 1.13 11.24
N ASP A 165 -9.81 0.02 10.77
CA ASP A 165 -10.53 -0.11 9.51
C ASP A 165 -12.06 -0.27 9.66
N CYS A 166 -12.88 0.75 9.42
CA CYS A 166 -12.53 2.19 9.42
C CYS A 166 -13.09 2.90 10.66
N GLY A 167 -13.08 2.24 11.82
CA GLY A 167 -13.48 2.88 13.08
C GLY A 167 -12.69 4.17 13.34
N SER A 168 -11.41 4.20 12.97
CA SER A 168 -10.54 5.38 13.08
C SER A 168 -10.94 6.51 12.13
N CYS A 169 -11.49 6.19 10.96
CA CYS A 169 -11.90 7.12 9.92
C CYS A 169 -13.20 7.82 10.34
N VAL A 170 -14.22 7.04 10.71
CA VAL A 170 -15.49 7.52 11.27
C VAL A 170 -15.25 8.38 12.51
N ALA A 171 -14.41 7.92 13.43
CA ALA A 171 -14.06 8.66 14.62
C ALA A 171 -13.39 10.01 14.31
N SER A 172 -12.47 10.03 13.35
CA SER A 172 -11.82 11.27 12.90
C SER A 172 -12.82 12.23 12.28
N MET A 173 -13.74 11.73 11.46
CA MET A 173 -14.80 12.53 10.84
C MET A 173 -15.79 13.10 11.87
N LEU A 174 -16.16 12.34 12.91
CA LEU A 174 -17.01 12.83 14.00
C LEU A 174 -16.33 13.95 14.79
N GLU A 175 -15.06 13.80 15.15
CA GLU A 175 -14.29 14.85 15.85
C GLU A 175 -14.02 16.06 14.94
N LEU A 176 -13.86 15.86 13.62
CA LEU A 176 -13.76 16.96 12.65
C LEU A 176 -15.08 17.72 12.48
N ALA A 177 -16.21 17.03 12.38
CA ALA A 177 -17.53 17.64 12.34
C ALA A 177 -17.79 18.46 13.60
N ARG A 178 -17.45 17.90 14.77
CA ARG A 178 -17.46 18.60 16.06
C ARG A 178 -16.60 19.87 16.02
N LEU A 179 -15.36 19.74 15.54
CA LEU A 179 -14.40 20.84 15.47
C LEU A 179 -14.86 21.95 14.50
N CYS A 180 -15.45 21.61 13.36
CA CYS A 180 -16.02 22.58 12.42
C CYS A 180 -17.08 23.44 13.09
N VAL A 181 -17.94 22.85 13.93
CA VAL A 181 -19.01 23.55 14.64
C VAL A 181 -18.47 24.34 15.83
N ASP A 182 -17.72 23.70 16.72
CA ASP A 182 -17.32 24.29 17.99
C ASP A 182 -16.19 25.34 17.85
N SER A 183 -15.45 25.36 16.74
CA SER A 183 -14.41 26.37 16.47
C SER A 183 -14.98 27.73 16.00
N ALA A 184 -16.30 27.86 15.90
CA ALA A 184 -16.99 29.02 15.33
C ALA A 184 -16.56 29.37 13.89
N TRP A 185 -15.97 28.41 13.17
CA TRP A 185 -15.62 28.56 11.77
C TRP A 185 -16.86 28.42 10.90
N VAL A 186 -17.08 29.39 9.99
CA VAL A 186 -18.15 29.32 8.99
C VAL A 186 -17.52 28.92 7.65
N PRO A 187 -17.91 27.80 7.05
CA PRO A 187 -17.32 27.34 5.81
C PRO A 187 -17.75 28.23 4.64
N HIS A 188 -16.79 28.63 3.79
CA HIS A 188 -17.05 29.44 2.58
C HIS A 188 -17.86 28.69 1.53
N ARG A 189 -17.67 27.36 1.48
CA ARG A 189 -18.35 26.40 0.63
C ARG A 189 -18.81 25.23 1.49
N PRO A 190 -19.96 24.59 1.22
CA PRO A 190 -20.45 23.52 2.08
C PRO A 190 -19.46 22.37 2.22
N VAL A 191 -19.45 21.74 3.39
CA VAL A 191 -18.72 20.50 3.67
C VAL A 191 -19.73 19.40 3.94
N ILE A 192 -19.58 18.26 3.27
CA ILE A 192 -20.42 17.07 3.45
C ILE A 192 -19.54 15.99 4.08
N PHE A 193 -19.91 15.53 5.26
CA PHE A 193 -19.37 14.29 5.84
C PHE A 193 -20.29 13.15 5.43
N LEU A 194 -19.75 12.17 4.70
CA LEU A 194 -20.45 10.97 4.28
C LEU A 194 -19.87 9.76 5.01
N PHE A 195 -20.66 9.22 5.93
CA PHE A 195 -20.40 7.95 6.58
C PHE A 195 -21.14 6.88 5.77
N ASN A 196 -20.46 6.25 4.82
CA ASN A 196 -21.08 5.25 3.96
C ASN A 196 -20.97 3.84 4.53
N GLY A 197 -21.99 3.02 4.26
CA GLY A 197 -21.96 1.59 4.59
C GLY A 197 -21.46 0.76 3.41
N ALA A 198 -21.23 -0.53 3.65
CA ALA A 198 -20.96 -1.53 2.63
C ALA A 198 -19.75 -1.22 1.71
N GLU A 199 -18.70 -0.61 2.23
CA GLU A 199 -17.41 -0.51 1.52
C GLU A 199 -16.79 -1.90 1.39
N GLU A 200 -16.83 -2.69 2.47
CA GLU A 200 -16.17 -3.99 2.58
C GLU A 200 -16.87 -5.08 1.74
N LEU A 201 -18.07 -4.76 1.26
CA LEU A 201 -18.80 -5.50 0.22
C LEU A 201 -18.63 -4.87 -1.16
N PHE A 202 -17.47 -4.28 -1.37
CA PHE A 202 -17.02 -3.63 -2.57
C PHE A 202 -17.72 -2.32 -2.95
N LEU A 203 -17.56 -1.30 -2.10
CA LEU A 203 -17.85 0.11 -2.39
C LEU A 203 -19.34 0.41 -2.68
N LEU A 204 -20.27 -0.39 -2.14
CA LEU A 204 -21.69 -0.32 -2.50
C LEU A 204 -22.35 0.97 -2.00
N GLY A 205 -21.99 1.45 -0.81
CA GLY A 205 -22.56 2.66 -0.22
C GLY A 205 -22.15 3.92 -0.98
N SER A 206 -20.88 4.05 -1.35
CA SER A 206 -20.37 5.18 -2.13
C SER A 206 -20.98 5.18 -3.54
N HIS A 207 -21.08 4.02 -4.19
CA HIS A 207 -21.78 3.89 -5.48
C HIS A 207 -23.25 4.31 -5.36
N GLY A 208 -23.91 3.89 -4.28
CA GLY A 208 -25.31 4.23 -4.01
C GLY A 208 -25.53 5.72 -3.83
N PHE A 209 -24.63 6.38 -3.10
CA PHE A 209 -24.62 7.83 -2.96
C PHE A 209 -24.47 8.52 -4.33
N MET A 210 -23.47 8.12 -5.12
CA MET A 210 -23.20 8.72 -6.44
C MET A 210 -24.29 8.45 -7.47
N SER A 211 -25.11 7.43 -7.27
CA SER A 211 -26.21 7.08 -8.17
C SER A 211 -27.52 7.79 -7.84
N THR A 212 -27.78 8.09 -6.56
CA THR A 212 -29.14 8.44 -6.09
C THR A 212 -29.22 9.72 -5.26
N HIS A 213 -28.13 10.17 -4.65
CA HIS A 213 -28.20 11.26 -3.68
C HIS A 213 -28.30 12.64 -4.34
N ARG A 214 -29.15 13.53 -3.81
CA ARG A 214 -29.36 14.87 -4.40
C ARG A 214 -28.10 15.76 -4.41
N TRP A 215 -27.20 15.55 -3.45
CA TRP A 215 -25.94 16.31 -3.36
C TRP A 215 -24.82 15.80 -4.26
N ARG A 216 -24.97 14.67 -4.95
CA ARG A 216 -23.93 14.06 -5.79
C ARG A 216 -23.36 15.04 -6.83
N ASP A 217 -24.23 15.86 -7.44
CA ASP A 217 -23.85 16.81 -8.50
C ASP A 217 -23.26 18.11 -7.94
N THR A 218 -23.38 18.33 -6.62
CA THR A 218 -22.79 19.49 -5.92
C THR A 218 -21.32 19.26 -5.55
N LEU A 219 -20.84 18.02 -5.58
CA LEU A 219 -19.49 17.69 -5.15
C LEU A 219 -18.45 18.33 -6.09
N GLY A 220 -17.58 19.16 -5.52
CA GLY A 220 -16.46 19.77 -6.24
C GLY A 220 -15.11 19.20 -5.88
N ALA A 221 -14.99 18.56 -4.72
CA ALA A 221 -13.82 17.78 -4.35
C ALA A 221 -14.17 16.67 -3.36
N VAL A 222 -13.32 15.64 -3.30
CA VAL A 222 -13.41 14.55 -2.33
C VAL A 222 -12.12 14.39 -1.53
N ILE A 223 -12.26 14.17 -0.22
CA ILE A 223 -11.22 13.69 0.67
C ILE A 223 -11.71 12.36 1.21
N ASP A 224 -11.17 11.27 0.69
CA ASP A 224 -11.47 9.91 1.12
C ASP A 224 -10.49 9.51 2.23
N VAL A 225 -11.01 9.02 3.36
CA VAL A 225 -10.23 8.68 4.54
C VAL A 225 -10.38 7.19 4.82
N GLU A 226 -9.26 6.48 4.74
CA GLU A 226 -9.20 5.02 4.76
C GLU A 226 -8.15 4.49 5.75
N ALA A 227 -8.20 3.19 6.07
CA ALA A 227 -7.23 2.52 6.90
C ALA A 227 -6.92 1.08 6.44
N GLY A 228 -5.85 0.93 5.65
CA GLY A 228 -5.22 -0.36 5.37
C GLY A 228 -4.37 -0.92 6.52
N GLY A 229 -4.56 -0.47 7.75
CA GLY A 229 -3.68 -0.66 8.90
C GLY A 229 -4.15 0.07 10.15
N THR A 230 -3.30 0.13 11.18
CA THR A 230 -3.67 0.64 12.53
C THR A 230 -2.99 1.97 12.89
N GLY A 231 -2.24 2.56 11.95
CA GLY A 231 -1.68 3.89 12.10
C GLY A 231 -0.39 4.09 11.31
N GLY A 232 0.54 4.84 11.89
CA GLY A 232 1.70 5.40 11.19
C GLY A 232 1.35 6.70 10.48
N THR A 233 2.00 6.94 9.35
CA THR A 233 1.73 8.08 8.47
C THR A 233 0.39 7.93 7.76
N ASP A 234 -0.42 8.99 7.76
CA ASP A 234 -1.69 9.10 7.03
C ASP A 234 -1.41 9.50 5.58
N LEU A 235 -1.05 8.51 4.76
CA LEU A 235 -0.44 8.74 3.47
C LEU A 235 -1.48 9.10 2.41
N VAL A 236 -1.28 10.21 1.69
CA VAL A 236 -1.95 10.47 0.41
C VAL A 236 -1.42 9.48 -0.62
N CYS A 237 -2.21 8.44 -0.90
CA CYS A 237 -1.88 7.35 -1.82
C CYS A 237 -2.29 7.68 -3.26
N GLN A 238 -3.40 8.39 -3.43
CA GLN A 238 -3.91 8.79 -4.74
C GLN A 238 -4.33 10.27 -4.71
N SER A 239 -4.12 10.96 -5.83
CA SER A 239 -4.63 12.30 -6.05
C SER A 239 -5.04 12.49 -7.51
N GLY A 240 -6.16 13.19 -7.69
CA GLY A 240 -6.70 13.53 -9.01
C GLY A 240 -8.23 13.41 -9.05
N PRO A 241 -8.83 13.64 -10.23
CA PRO A 241 -8.18 14.05 -11.47
C PRO A 241 -7.60 15.47 -11.38
N GLY A 242 -6.57 15.75 -12.18
CA GLY A 242 -5.82 17.01 -12.14
C GLY A 242 -4.88 17.17 -10.93
N SER A 243 -4.04 18.19 -10.97
CA SER A 243 -2.97 18.41 -9.97
C SER A 243 -3.36 19.32 -8.81
N TRP A 244 -4.52 19.98 -8.86
CA TRP A 244 -4.89 20.98 -7.86
C TRP A 244 -5.18 20.38 -6.46
N PRO A 245 -5.72 19.15 -6.28
CA PRO A 245 -5.91 18.59 -4.94
C PRO A 245 -4.57 18.37 -4.23
N SER A 246 -3.59 17.78 -4.91
CA SER A 246 -2.22 17.61 -4.39
C SER A 246 -1.50 18.95 -4.20
N TYR A 247 -1.79 19.96 -5.03
CA TYR A 247 -1.30 21.33 -4.80
C TYR A 247 -1.86 21.92 -3.50
N ILE A 248 -3.18 21.80 -3.26
CA ILE A 248 -3.80 22.27 -2.01
C ILE A 248 -3.20 21.53 -0.82
N TYR A 249 -3.00 20.21 -0.93
CA TYR A 249 -2.35 19.43 0.12
C TYR A 249 -0.94 19.96 0.41
N ALA A 250 -0.13 20.20 -0.62
CA ALA A 250 1.21 20.77 -0.49
C ALA A 250 1.26 22.11 0.26
N GLN A 251 0.22 22.94 0.10
CA GLN A 251 0.15 24.27 0.70
C GLN A 251 -0.43 24.27 2.12
N SER A 252 -1.21 23.27 2.51
CA SER A 252 -2.05 23.32 3.72
C SER A 252 -1.83 22.20 4.73
N ALA A 253 -1.22 21.07 4.34
CA ALA A 253 -0.93 19.99 5.28
C ALA A 253 0.08 20.46 6.34
N LEU A 254 -0.27 20.30 7.61
CA LEU A 254 0.58 20.63 8.77
C LEU A 254 1.66 19.57 8.98
N HIS A 255 1.34 18.33 8.65
CA HIS A 255 2.20 17.16 8.73
C HIS A 255 2.14 16.40 7.40
N PRO A 256 2.76 16.91 6.33
CA PRO A 256 2.61 16.35 4.98
C PRO A 256 3.09 14.90 4.92
N MET A 257 2.22 13.99 4.48
CA MET A 257 2.49 12.57 4.33
C MET A 257 1.91 12.16 2.98
N ALA A 258 2.72 12.22 1.94
CA ALA A 258 2.23 11.99 0.58
C ALA A 258 3.38 11.60 -0.32
N ASN A 259 3.16 10.64 -1.21
CA ASN A 259 4.11 10.38 -2.27
C ASN A 259 3.40 9.88 -3.54
N SER A 260 3.75 10.46 -4.68
CA SER A 260 3.17 10.11 -5.98
C SER A 260 3.59 8.72 -6.46
N ALA A 261 4.59 8.10 -5.82
CA ALA A 261 4.99 6.72 -6.10
C ALA A 261 3.92 5.72 -5.60
N ALA A 262 3.22 6.01 -4.50
CA ALA A 262 2.12 5.17 -4.02
C ALA A 262 1.03 5.03 -5.10
N GLN A 263 0.68 6.13 -5.77
CA GLN A 263 -0.31 6.14 -6.84
C GLN A 263 0.09 5.27 -8.04
N ASP A 264 1.39 5.20 -8.35
CA ASP A 264 1.92 4.37 -9.44
C ASP A 264 1.77 2.86 -9.16
N PHE A 265 1.78 2.46 -7.89
CA PHE A 265 1.73 1.06 -7.45
C PHE A 265 0.39 0.65 -6.82
N PHE A 266 -0.55 1.58 -6.64
CA PHE A 266 -1.81 1.32 -5.93
C PHE A 266 -2.56 0.12 -6.51
N GLY A 267 -2.72 0.06 -7.84
CA GLY A 267 -3.40 -1.04 -8.52
C GLY A 267 -2.68 -2.41 -8.47
N ALA A 268 -1.46 -2.49 -7.92
CA ALA A 268 -0.76 -3.75 -7.68
C ALA A 268 -1.00 -4.32 -6.27
N ILE A 269 -1.63 -3.54 -5.37
CA ILE A 269 -2.01 -3.97 -4.03
C ILE A 269 -3.40 -4.61 -4.12
N PRO A 270 -3.64 -5.77 -3.49
CA PRO A 270 -4.97 -6.37 -3.44
C PRO A 270 -5.88 -5.57 -2.51
N GLY A 271 -6.60 -4.60 -3.07
CA GLY A 271 -7.54 -3.72 -2.37
C GLY A 271 -7.98 -2.56 -3.28
N ASP A 272 -9.07 -1.90 -2.91
CA ASP A 272 -9.57 -0.68 -3.54
C ASP A 272 -10.22 0.19 -2.47
N THR A 273 -10.64 1.40 -2.81
CA THR A 273 -11.26 2.34 -1.86
C THR A 273 -12.43 3.08 -2.50
N ASP A 274 -13.29 3.68 -1.68
CA ASP A 274 -14.42 4.48 -2.14
C ASP A 274 -13.99 5.64 -3.05
N TYR A 275 -12.75 6.13 -2.90
CA TYR A 275 -12.12 7.09 -3.81
C TYR A 275 -12.31 6.72 -5.29
N ARG A 276 -12.24 5.43 -5.66
CA ARG A 276 -12.44 4.98 -7.04
C ARG A 276 -13.83 5.36 -7.58
N ILE A 277 -14.87 5.21 -6.76
CA ILE A 277 -16.24 5.56 -7.15
C ILE A 277 -16.37 7.06 -7.39
N PHE A 278 -15.85 7.88 -6.48
CA PHE A 278 -15.96 9.34 -6.58
C PHE A 278 -15.06 9.93 -7.67
N SER A 279 -13.82 9.47 -7.77
CA SER A 279 -12.79 10.11 -8.59
C SER A 279 -12.66 9.51 -10.00
N GLN A 280 -13.03 8.24 -10.19
CA GLN A 280 -12.71 7.50 -11.43
C GLN A 280 -13.96 7.00 -12.13
N ASP A 281 -14.75 6.15 -11.48
CA ASP A 281 -15.81 5.39 -12.15
C ASP A 281 -17.08 6.22 -12.40
N TYR A 282 -17.50 7.06 -11.44
CA TYR A 282 -18.83 7.71 -11.47
C TYR A 282 -18.81 9.22 -11.35
N GLY A 283 -17.89 9.80 -10.56
CA GLY A 283 -17.94 11.23 -10.24
C GLY A 283 -17.00 12.11 -11.04
N ASP A 284 -15.82 11.60 -11.44
CA ASP A 284 -14.73 12.42 -12.01
C ASP A 284 -14.50 13.69 -11.15
N ILE A 285 -14.51 13.46 -9.83
CA ILE A 285 -14.38 14.49 -8.79
C ILE A 285 -12.91 14.57 -8.38
N PRO A 286 -12.24 15.72 -8.51
CA PRO A 286 -10.88 15.90 -8.01
C PRO A 286 -10.77 15.67 -6.50
N GLY A 287 -9.79 14.90 -6.06
CA GLY A 287 -9.67 14.59 -4.64
C GLY A 287 -8.34 14.01 -4.20
N LEU A 288 -8.36 13.56 -2.95
CA LEU A 288 -7.27 12.89 -2.24
C LEU A 288 -7.80 11.61 -1.62
N ASP A 289 -7.02 10.54 -1.74
CA ASP A 289 -7.21 9.28 -1.03
C ASP A 289 -6.13 9.16 0.05
N ILE A 290 -6.54 9.18 1.32
CA ILE A 290 -5.64 9.31 2.48
C ILE A 290 -5.79 8.08 3.38
N ILE A 291 -4.71 7.31 3.53
CA ILE A 291 -4.78 5.96 4.09
C ILE A 291 -3.74 5.74 5.20
N PHE A 292 -4.15 5.13 6.32
CA PHE A 292 -3.21 4.47 7.22
C PHE A 292 -2.66 3.19 6.58
N LEU A 293 -1.41 3.24 6.10
CA LEU A 293 -0.81 2.10 5.38
C LEU A 293 -0.03 1.12 6.26
N LEU A 294 0.41 1.54 7.45
CA LEU A 294 1.22 0.70 8.34
C LEU A 294 0.36 0.04 9.42
N GLY A 295 0.85 -1.09 9.94
CA GLY A 295 0.08 -1.95 10.85
C GLY A 295 -0.82 -2.95 10.11
N GLY A 296 -0.47 -3.32 8.89
CA GLY A 296 -1.22 -4.23 8.03
C GLY A 296 -1.36 -5.66 8.58
N TYR A 297 -0.60 -6.03 9.62
CA TYR A 297 -0.76 -7.34 10.29
C TYR A 297 -2.16 -7.58 10.82
N PHE A 298 -2.85 -6.53 11.27
CA PHE A 298 -4.17 -6.62 11.91
C PHE A 298 -5.34 -6.32 10.97
N TYR A 299 -5.07 -5.72 9.81
CA TYR A 299 -6.06 -5.38 8.78
C TYR A 299 -6.90 -6.60 8.39
N HIS A 300 -8.24 -6.46 8.39
CA HIS A 300 -9.20 -7.54 8.16
C HIS A 300 -9.02 -8.76 9.08
N THR A 301 -8.80 -8.54 10.38
CA THR A 301 -8.70 -9.61 11.38
C THR A 301 -9.40 -9.25 12.68
N ALA A 302 -9.73 -10.27 13.49
CA ALA A 302 -10.25 -10.09 14.84
C ALA A 302 -9.28 -9.33 15.80
N SER A 303 -8.05 -9.05 15.37
CA SER A 303 -7.05 -8.31 16.13
C SER A 303 -6.97 -6.82 15.78
N ASP A 304 -7.78 -6.32 14.84
CA ASP A 304 -7.92 -4.89 14.59
C ASP A 304 -8.72 -4.22 15.73
N LYS A 305 -8.02 -3.95 16.83
CA LYS A 305 -8.57 -3.47 18.10
C LYS A 305 -8.00 -2.11 18.47
N VAL A 306 -8.71 -1.39 19.34
CA VAL A 306 -8.37 -0.03 19.78
C VAL A 306 -6.94 0.05 20.34
N GLU A 307 -6.46 -0.98 21.04
CA GLU A 307 -5.12 -1.01 21.64
C GLU A 307 -3.99 -1.10 20.61
N ARG A 308 -4.32 -1.37 19.34
CA ARG A 308 -3.36 -1.41 18.23
C ARG A 308 -3.17 -0.07 17.55
N LEU A 309 -4.05 0.91 17.81
CA LEU A 309 -3.92 2.24 17.24
C LEU A 309 -2.60 2.88 17.65
N LEU A 310 -1.83 3.36 16.66
CA LEU A 310 -0.58 4.04 16.93
C LEU A 310 -0.84 5.46 17.44
N PRO A 311 -0.36 5.84 18.65
CA PRO A 311 -0.54 7.18 19.16
C PRO A 311 0.09 8.23 18.24
N GLY A 312 -0.64 9.31 17.98
CA GLY A 312 -0.21 10.44 17.16
C GLY A 312 -0.68 10.36 15.71
N SER A 313 -1.07 9.18 15.23
CA SER A 313 -1.60 8.99 13.87
C SER A 313 -2.94 9.71 13.68
N LEU A 314 -3.88 9.51 14.60
CA LEU A 314 -5.19 10.17 14.54
C LEU A 314 -5.06 11.69 14.77
N GLN A 315 -4.15 12.13 15.66
CA GLN A 315 -3.89 13.55 15.86
C GLN A 315 -3.40 14.21 14.56
N ALA A 316 -2.40 13.62 13.90
CA ALA A 316 -1.87 14.16 12.65
C ALA A 316 -2.91 14.16 11.51
N ARG A 317 -3.69 13.08 11.40
CA ARG A 317 -4.85 12.98 10.49
C ARG A 317 -5.81 14.14 10.71
N GLY A 318 -6.29 14.32 11.94
CA GLY A 318 -7.25 15.37 12.29
C GLY A 318 -6.74 16.79 12.03
N ASP A 319 -5.50 17.07 12.43
CA ASP A 319 -4.86 18.37 12.22
C ASP A 319 -4.69 18.68 10.71
N ASN A 320 -4.27 17.70 9.91
CA ASN A 320 -4.19 17.83 8.45
C ASN A 320 -5.57 18.02 7.82
N LEU A 321 -6.52 17.12 8.12
CA LEU A 321 -7.86 17.13 7.51
C LEU A 321 -8.60 18.44 7.80
N PHE A 322 -8.51 18.98 9.01
CA PHE A 322 -9.15 20.27 9.32
C PHE A 322 -8.54 21.42 8.50
N SER A 323 -7.22 21.44 8.35
CA SER A 323 -6.52 22.42 7.51
C SER A 323 -6.91 22.27 6.03
N LEU A 324 -6.98 21.03 5.53
CA LEU A 324 -7.37 20.71 4.16
C LEU A 324 -8.82 21.15 3.89
N ILE A 325 -9.78 20.78 4.73
CA ILE A 325 -11.19 21.18 4.57
C ILE A 325 -11.31 22.70 4.42
N LYS A 326 -10.59 23.48 5.23
CA LYS A 326 -10.54 24.95 5.11
C LYS A 326 -9.94 25.40 3.78
N ALA A 327 -8.85 24.78 3.34
CA ALA A 327 -8.18 25.15 2.09
C ALA A 327 -9.03 24.80 0.85
N PHE A 328 -9.63 23.60 0.82
CA PHE A 328 -10.51 23.16 -0.27
C PHE A 328 -11.77 24.03 -0.37
N THR A 329 -12.42 24.33 0.76
CA THR A 329 -13.62 25.20 0.76
C THR A 329 -13.33 26.64 0.34
N ASN A 330 -12.08 27.11 0.48
CA ASN A 330 -11.67 28.44 0.04
C ASN A 330 -11.10 28.47 -1.40
N SER A 331 -10.99 27.32 -2.06
CA SER A 331 -10.38 27.22 -3.38
C SER A 331 -11.32 27.69 -4.49
N SER A 332 -10.81 28.53 -5.40
CA SER A 332 -11.54 28.90 -6.63
C SER A 332 -11.66 27.74 -7.63
N MET A 333 -10.85 26.69 -7.45
CA MET A 333 -10.87 25.47 -8.28
C MET A 333 -12.00 24.51 -7.88
N LEU A 334 -12.68 24.75 -6.75
CA LEU A 334 -13.80 23.94 -6.30
C LEU A 334 -15.01 24.19 -7.20
N LYS A 335 -15.33 23.23 -8.07
CA LYS A 335 -16.35 23.32 -9.11
C LYS A 335 -17.31 22.16 -9.05
N ASN A 336 -18.62 22.41 -9.01
CA ASN A 336 -19.64 21.34 -9.02
C ASN A 336 -19.68 20.63 -10.38
N ALA A 337 -20.50 19.57 -10.52
CA ALA A 337 -20.54 18.75 -11.73
C ALA A 337 -20.86 19.59 -12.99
N TYR A 338 -21.86 20.47 -12.91
CA TYR A 338 -22.26 21.33 -14.03
C TYR A 338 -21.16 22.31 -14.46
N GLU A 339 -20.50 22.96 -13.50
CA GLU A 339 -19.38 23.86 -13.80
C GLU A 339 -18.20 23.10 -14.44
N ARG A 340 -17.91 21.87 -13.97
CA ARG A 340 -16.85 21.04 -14.57
C ARG A 340 -17.20 20.63 -15.99
N GLU A 341 -18.45 20.23 -16.25
CA GLU A 341 -18.93 19.87 -17.58
C GLU A 341 -18.83 21.06 -18.56
N SER A 342 -19.31 22.24 -18.15
CA SER A 342 -19.22 23.46 -18.97
C SER A 342 -17.77 23.82 -19.33
N LEU A 343 -16.83 23.69 -18.39
CA LEU A 343 -15.39 23.93 -18.65
C LEU A 343 -14.78 22.91 -19.62
N ARG A 344 -15.31 21.69 -19.69
CA ARG A 344 -14.88 20.66 -20.65
C ARG A 344 -15.33 21.00 -22.06
N GLU A 345 -16.58 21.44 -22.22
CA GLU A 345 -17.13 21.82 -23.52
C GLU A 345 -16.39 23.01 -24.15
N ILE A 346 -15.91 23.94 -23.32
CA ILE A 346 -15.17 25.13 -23.76
C ILE A 346 -13.72 24.80 -24.16
N GLY A 347 -13.25 23.56 -23.96
CA GLY A 347 -11.89 23.14 -24.28
C GLY A 347 -10.82 23.74 -23.36
N THR A 348 -11.22 24.39 -22.26
CA THR A 348 -10.34 24.86 -21.17
C THR A 348 -9.90 23.71 -20.28
N GLN A 349 -9.55 22.59 -20.89
CA GLN A 349 -9.04 21.42 -20.19
C GLN A 349 -7.74 21.85 -19.47
N TYR A 350 -7.76 21.86 -18.15
CA TYR A 350 -6.55 21.57 -17.41
C TYR A 350 -6.20 20.14 -17.82
N HIS A 351 -5.20 19.98 -18.70
CA HIS A 351 -4.67 18.66 -19.02
C HIS A 351 -4.48 17.90 -17.70
N ASP A 352 -4.94 16.65 -17.67
CA ASP A 352 -4.88 15.73 -16.54
C ASP A 352 -3.42 15.36 -16.23
N GLU A 353 -2.68 16.38 -15.82
CA GLU A 353 -1.26 16.32 -15.54
C GLU A 353 -1.12 15.89 -14.09
N LYS A 354 -1.04 14.58 -13.87
CA LYS A 354 -0.65 14.02 -12.57
C LYS A 354 0.66 14.67 -12.13
N ALA A 355 0.60 15.46 -11.04
CA ALA A 355 1.75 16.12 -10.49
C ALA A 355 2.70 15.12 -9.82
N VAL A 356 3.96 15.51 -9.69
CA VAL A 356 4.91 14.79 -8.85
C VAL A 356 4.93 15.46 -7.49
N PHE A 357 4.72 14.66 -6.45
CA PHE A 357 4.78 15.13 -5.07
C PHE A 357 5.37 14.06 -4.15
N PHE A 358 6.11 14.50 -3.14
CA PHE A 358 6.64 13.62 -2.10
C PHE A 358 7.01 14.41 -0.84
N ASP A 359 6.80 13.82 0.33
CA ASP A 359 7.18 14.44 1.61
C ASP A 359 8.65 14.18 1.93
N PHE A 360 9.31 15.15 2.56
CA PHE A 360 10.65 14.95 3.13
C PHE A 360 10.52 14.80 4.65
N PHE A 361 10.46 13.56 5.15
CA PHE A 361 10.31 13.21 6.58
C PHE A 361 9.06 13.82 7.25
N SER A 362 8.00 14.03 6.48
CA SER A 362 6.82 14.77 6.90
C SER A 362 7.06 16.20 7.42
N TRP A 363 8.22 16.80 7.10
CA TRP A 363 8.54 18.18 7.47
C TRP A 363 8.00 19.19 6.46
N PHE A 364 8.07 18.85 5.17
CA PHE A 364 7.53 19.63 4.08
C PHE A 364 7.24 18.73 2.87
N LEU A 365 6.36 19.19 1.98
CA LEU A 365 6.07 18.51 0.72
C LEU A 365 6.79 19.19 -0.44
N VAL A 366 7.47 18.40 -1.26
CA VAL A 366 7.92 18.84 -2.59
C VAL A 366 6.79 18.58 -3.57
N PHE A 367 6.38 19.59 -4.32
CA PHE A 367 5.35 19.49 -5.34
C PHE A 367 5.79 20.20 -6.62
N TYR A 368 5.58 19.58 -7.77
CA TYR A 368 5.67 20.25 -9.06
C TYR A 368 4.76 19.60 -10.11
N PRO A 369 4.14 20.41 -10.99
CA PRO A 369 3.27 19.91 -12.05
C PRO A 369 4.06 19.14 -13.11
N ARG A 370 3.34 18.37 -13.93
CA ARG A 370 3.93 17.44 -14.89
C ARG A 370 4.80 18.12 -15.94
N HIS A 371 4.38 19.26 -16.51
CA HIS A 371 5.23 20.01 -17.44
C HIS A 371 6.58 20.44 -16.82
N LEU A 372 6.57 20.81 -15.53
CA LEU A 372 7.80 21.13 -14.82
C LEU A 372 8.63 19.87 -14.52
N ALA A 373 7.97 18.74 -14.26
CA ALA A 373 8.64 17.44 -14.14
C ALA A 373 9.41 17.09 -15.43
N VAL A 374 8.81 17.29 -16.61
CA VAL A 374 9.48 17.07 -17.90
C VAL A 374 10.76 17.90 -18.02
N ILE A 375 10.71 19.17 -17.65
CA ILE A 375 11.89 20.06 -17.68
C ILE A 375 12.93 19.58 -16.66
N LEU A 376 12.53 19.46 -15.39
CA LEU A 376 13.43 19.12 -14.30
C LEU A 376 14.11 17.77 -14.50
N HIS A 377 13.36 16.75 -14.90
CA HIS A 377 13.86 15.38 -15.09
C HIS A 377 14.72 15.22 -16.35
N SER A 378 14.58 16.12 -17.32
CA SER A 378 15.43 16.16 -18.52
C SER A 378 16.79 16.83 -18.27
N ILE A 379 16.91 17.71 -17.28
CA ILE A 379 18.16 18.45 -16.99
C ILE A 379 19.34 17.52 -16.68
N PRO A 380 19.23 16.52 -15.77
CA PRO A 380 20.34 15.61 -15.50
C PRO A 380 20.83 14.88 -16.77
N LEU A 381 19.90 14.46 -17.63
CA LEU A 381 20.25 13.79 -18.87
C LEU A 381 20.97 14.74 -19.85
N ALA A 382 20.50 15.98 -19.98
CA ALA A 382 21.18 17.00 -20.79
C ALA A 382 22.61 17.27 -20.27
N ILE A 383 22.79 17.35 -18.95
CA ILE A 383 24.10 17.49 -18.32
C ILE A 383 24.99 16.29 -18.68
N TYR A 384 24.48 15.06 -18.57
CA TYR A 384 25.23 13.85 -18.89
C TYR A 384 25.78 13.86 -20.33
N PHE A 385 24.97 14.29 -21.32
CA PHE A 385 25.41 14.39 -22.71
C PHE A 385 26.36 15.57 -22.99
N LEU A 386 26.21 16.67 -22.27
CA LEU A 386 27.02 17.89 -22.47
C LEU A 386 28.42 17.77 -21.84
N MET A 387 28.55 17.03 -20.74
CA MET A 387 29.79 16.97 -19.95
C MET A 387 31.04 16.45 -20.66
N PRO A 388 30.98 15.42 -21.54
CA PRO A 388 32.13 15.02 -22.35
C PRO A 388 32.70 16.14 -23.23
N ILE A 389 31.84 17.07 -23.66
CA ILE A 389 32.25 18.26 -24.43
C ILE A 389 32.88 19.27 -23.47
N LEU A 390 32.19 19.64 -22.39
CA LEU A 390 32.65 20.65 -21.44
C LEU A 390 34.01 20.31 -20.81
N LEU A 391 34.19 19.06 -20.39
CA LEU A 391 35.41 18.59 -19.74
C LEU A 391 36.61 18.51 -20.70
N ARG A 392 36.38 18.55 -22.02
CA ARG A 392 37.41 18.46 -23.06
C ARG A 392 37.51 19.72 -23.93
N LEU A 393 36.71 20.76 -23.67
CA LEU A 393 36.81 22.08 -24.30
C LEU A 393 38.26 22.63 -24.34
N PRO A 394 39.08 22.54 -23.28
CA PRO A 394 40.45 23.04 -23.30
C PRO A 394 41.37 22.32 -24.31
N ASN A 395 41.05 21.07 -24.64
CA ASN A 395 41.89 20.21 -25.51
C ASN A 395 41.59 20.38 -27.01
N ARG A 396 40.56 21.16 -27.39
CA ARG A 396 40.17 21.55 -28.78
C ARG A 396 40.04 20.43 -29.82
N VAL A 397 39.96 19.16 -29.43
CA VAL A 397 39.87 18.01 -30.35
C VAL A 397 38.54 17.26 -30.13
N LEU A 398 37.64 17.29 -31.12
CA LEU A 398 36.31 16.69 -31.03
C LEU A 398 36.34 15.16 -30.77
N SER A 399 37.35 14.45 -31.28
CA SER A 399 37.52 13.01 -31.02
C SER A 399 37.78 12.69 -29.54
N SER A 400 38.31 13.64 -28.75
CA SER A 400 38.53 13.44 -27.31
C SER A 400 37.24 13.45 -26.51
N SER A 401 36.25 14.25 -26.90
CA SER A 401 34.91 14.27 -26.29
C SER A 401 34.15 12.99 -26.57
N PHE A 402 34.24 12.45 -27.79
CA PHE A 402 33.63 11.17 -28.15
C PHE A 402 34.20 10.00 -27.31
N LEU A 403 35.53 9.92 -27.18
CA LEU A 403 36.17 8.87 -26.35
C LEU A 403 35.80 9.01 -24.86
N THR A 404 35.65 10.24 -24.37
CA THR A 404 35.17 10.51 -23.00
C THR A 404 33.73 10.02 -22.81
N PHE A 405 32.85 10.29 -23.78
CA PHE A 405 31.49 9.79 -23.77
C PHE A 405 31.44 8.25 -23.80
N CYS A 406 32.29 7.59 -24.59
CA CYS A 406 32.41 6.13 -24.55
C CYS A 406 32.80 5.61 -23.15
N ASP A 407 33.69 6.30 -22.45
CA ASP A 407 34.06 5.94 -21.09
C ASP A 407 32.91 6.14 -20.09
N PHE A 408 32.10 7.19 -20.26
CA PHE A 408 30.91 7.41 -19.45
C PHE A 408 29.87 6.30 -19.67
N ILE A 409 29.65 5.89 -20.91
CA ILE A 409 28.76 4.75 -21.24
C ILE A 409 29.27 3.46 -20.60
N LYS A 410 30.57 3.17 -20.66
CA LYS A 410 31.14 2.02 -19.94
C LYS A 410 30.92 2.16 -18.44
N GLY A 411 31.15 3.34 -17.86
CA GLY A 411 30.89 3.61 -16.44
C GLY A 411 29.44 3.32 -16.06
N MET A 412 28.50 3.73 -16.91
CA MET A 412 27.07 3.51 -16.74
C MET A 412 26.73 2.01 -16.78
N LEU A 413 27.27 1.26 -17.74
CA LEU A 413 27.09 -0.19 -17.83
C LEU A 413 27.65 -0.92 -16.61
N PHE A 414 28.83 -0.52 -16.14
CA PHE A 414 29.44 -1.06 -14.92
C PHE A 414 28.60 -0.77 -13.68
N HIS A 415 28.06 0.45 -13.57
CA HIS A 415 27.20 0.81 -12.46
C HIS A 415 25.86 0.06 -12.52
N ALA A 416 25.26 -0.05 -13.70
CA ALA A 416 24.03 -0.82 -13.94
C ALA A 416 24.23 -2.30 -13.59
N LEU A 417 25.36 -2.92 -13.99
CA LEU A 417 25.70 -4.28 -13.60
C LEU A 417 25.83 -4.42 -12.08
N GLY A 418 26.34 -3.39 -11.40
CA GLY A 418 26.40 -3.32 -9.95
C GLY A 418 25.01 -3.32 -9.32
N ILE A 419 24.11 -2.43 -9.77
CA ILE A 419 22.72 -2.34 -9.29
C ILE A 419 21.98 -3.67 -9.53
N VAL A 420 22.10 -4.25 -10.73
CA VAL A 420 21.49 -5.55 -11.05
C VAL A 420 22.04 -6.65 -10.14
N SER A 421 23.35 -6.69 -9.91
CA SER A 421 23.99 -7.64 -9.00
C SER A 421 23.53 -7.46 -7.55
N ALA A 422 23.28 -6.22 -7.13
CA ALA A 422 22.75 -5.87 -5.81
C ALA A 422 21.33 -6.39 -5.55
N ILE A 423 20.57 -6.63 -6.62
CA ILE A 423 19.22 -7.22 -6.58
C ILE A 423 19.31 -8.74 -6.66
N ILE A 424 20.10 -9.27 -7.59
CA ILE A 424 20.20 -10.71 -7.84
C ILE A 424 20.87 -11.45 -6.67
N PHE A 425 21.91 -10.90 -6.04
CA PHE A 425 22.62 -11.60 -4.96
C PHE A 425 21.72 -11.90 -3.74
N PRO A 426 21.00 -10.91 -3.18
CA PRO A 426 20.02 -11.17 -2.12
C PRO A 426 18.98 -12.22 -2.52
N VAL A 427 18.48 -12.19 -3.75
CA VAL A 427 17.51 -13.18 -4.26
C VAL A 427 18.11 -14.59 -4.26
N ILE A 428 19.35 -14.75 -4.73
CA ILE A 428 20.05 -16.05 -4.68
C ILE A 428 20.17 -16.53 -3.22
N PHE A 429 20.59 -15.66 -2.30
CA PHE A 429 20.72 -16.00 -0.90
C PHE A 429 19.38 -16.32 -0.22
N ALA A 430 18.30 -15.64 -0.61
CA ALA A 430 16.94 -15.94 -0.16
C ALA A 430 16.50 -17.35 -0.59
N ILE A 431 16.69 -17.69 -1.87
CA ILE A 431 16.39 -19.03 -2.41
C ILE A 431 17.23 -20.09 -1.71
N LEU A 432 18.55 -19.88 -1.59
CA LEU A 432 19.44 -20.81 -0.90
C LEU A 432 19.01 -21.04 0.54
N ARG A 433 18.71 -19.98 1.30
CA ARG A 433 18.22 -20.08 2.69
C ARG A 433 16.99 -20.99 2.77
N LEU A 434 16.03 -20.79 1.88
CA LEU A 434 14.79 -21.57 1.85
C LEU A 434 15.04 -23.05 1.56
N LEU A 435 15.96 -23.37 0.65
CA LEU A 435 16.35 -24.75 0.34
C LEU A 435 16.98 -25.48 1.55
N PHE A 436 17.63 -24.77 2.46
CA PHE A 436 18.25 -25.36 3.67
C PHE A 436 17.36 -25.32 4.92
N SER A 437 16.58 -24.25 5.12
CA SER A 437 15.85 -24.00 6.37
C SER A 437 14.43 -24.56 6.39
N GLY A 438 13.80 -24.76 5.23
CA GLY A 438 12.44 -25.30 5.14
C GLY A 438 11.33 -24.41 5.71
N THR A 439 11.62 -23.15 6.07
CA THR A 439 10.63 -22.18 6.58
C THR A 439 10.71 -20.83 5.86
N ALA A 440 9.58 -20.37 5.31
CA ALA A 440 9.47 -19.08 4.64
C ALA A 440 9.18 -17.95 5.63
N MET A 441 9.49 -16.71 5.21
CA MET A 441 9.05 -15.48 5.90
C MET A 441 9.53 -15.33 7.36
N ASN A 442 10.73 -15.84 7.71
CA ASN A 442 11.30 -15.70 9.06
C ASN A 442 11.46 -14.23 9.54
N TRP A 443 11.46 -13.28 8.60
CA TRP A 443 11.48 -11.83 8.86
C TRP A 443 10.10 -11.22 9.13
N PHE A 444 8.99 -11.95 8.95
CA PHE A 444 7.63 -11.39 9.00
C PHE A 444 7.29 -10.77 10.36
N SER A 445 7.50 -11.51 11.45
CA SER A 445 7.34 -10.97 12.80
C SER A 445 8.51 -10.09 13.27
N ASN A 446 9.65 -10.15 12.57
CA ASN A 446 10.89 -9.48 12.96
C ASN A 446 11.53 -8.82 11.73
N PRO A 447 10.99 -7.67 11.24
CA PRO A 447 11.42 -7.07 9.97
C PRO A 447 12.91 -6.75 9.87
N PHE A 448 13.57 -6.46 11.00
CA PHE A 448 15.01 -6.20 11.06
C PHE A 448 15.86 -7.38 10.52
N LEU A 449 15.35 -8.62 10.60
CA LEU A 449 16.04 -9.81 10.07
C LEU A 449 16.18 -9.75 8.56
N ALA A 450 15.20 -9.19 7.83
CA ALA A 450 15.29 -9.04 6.38
C ALA A 450 16.47 -8.12 6.01
N PHE A 451 16.58 -6.96 6.67
CA PHE A 451 17.69 -6.03 6.47
C PHE A 451 19.04 -6.67 6.83
N MET A 452 19.11 -7.38 7.96
CA MET A 452 20.32 -8.07 8.41
C MET A 452 20.79 -9.13 7.39
N MET A 453 19.87 -9.90 6.81
CA MET A 453 20.19 -10.93 5.83
C MET A 453 20.60 -10.37 4.47
N PHE A 454 19.89 -9.34 3.99
CA PHE A 454 19.95 -8.97 2.57
C PHE A 454 20.79 -7.72 2.26
N ILE A 455 20.97 -6.79 3.20
CA ILE A 455 21.84 -5.62 2.96
C ILE A 455 23.30 -6.04 2.72
N PRO A 456 23.95 -6.90 3.55
CA PRO A 456 25.37 -7.19 3.37
C PRO A 456 25.69 -7.85 2.02
N CYS A 457 24.88 -8.81 1.59
CA CYS A 457 25.06 -9.46 0.28
C CYS A 457 24.66 -8.55 -0.89
N SER A 458 23.70 -7.65 -0.70
CA SER A 458 23.39 -6.62 -1.70
C SER A 458 24.56 -5.65 -1.90
N VAL A 459 25.18 -5.17 -0.81
CA VAL A 459 26.40 -4.34 -0.87
C VAL A 459 27.55 -5.10 -1.51
N ALA A 460 27.72 -6.39 -1.20
CA ALA A 460 28.70 -7.22 -1.90
C ALA A 460 28.40 -7.28 -3.40
N GLY A 461 27.14 -7.48 -3.78
CA GLY A 461 26.65 -7.46 -5.17
C GLY A 461 27.00 -6.16 -5.90
N LEU A 462 26.77 -5.00 -5.28
CA LEU A 462 27.15 -3.69 -5.81
C LEU A 462 28.65 -3.58 -6.13
N LEU A 463 29.50 -4.23 -5.33
CA LEU A 463 30.96 -4.15 -5.45
C LEU A 463 31.54 -5.12 -6.50
N ILE A 464 30.77 -6.12 -6.97
CA ILE A 464 31.23 -7.18 -7.90
C ILE A 464 31.89 -6.63 -9.16
N PRO A 465 31.28 -5.69 -9.92
CA PRO A 465 31.90 -5.21 -11.17
C PRO A 465 33.28 -4.60 -10.94
N ARG A 466 33.44 -3.83 -9.84
CA ARG A 466 34.72 -3.21 -9.49
C ARG A 466 35.71 -4.23 -8.93
N PHE A 467 35.23 -5.27 -8.26
CA PHE A 467 36.07 -6.31 -7.65
C PHE A 467 36.79 -7.15 -8.69
N PHE A 468 36.08 -7.57 -9.74
CA PHE A 468 36.65 -8.38 -10.81
C PHE A 468 37.41 -7.54 -11.85
N TRP A 469 36.93 -6.34 -12.17
CA TRP A 469 37.61 -5.40 -13.07
C TRP A 469 38.27 -4.27 -12.31
N ARG A 470 39.41 -4.59 -11.66
CA ARG A 470 40.20 -3.63 -10.88
C ARG A 470 40.66 -2.44 -11.73
N GLU A 471 41.10 -2.71 -12.95
CA GLU A 471 41.44 -1.69 -13.92
C GLU A 471 40.22 -1.36 -14.78
N PHE A 472 39.82 -0.08 -14.80
CA PHE A 472 38.73 0.37 -15.62
C PHE A 472 39.19 0.51 -17.08
N PRO A 473 38.49 -0.10 -18.06
CA PRO A 473 38.94 -0.09 -19.45
C PRO A 473 38.67 1.26 -20.12
N LEU A 474 39.61 2.19 -20.00
CA LEU A 474 39.54 3.53 -20.61
C LEU A 474 39.73 3.47 -22.13
N SER A 475 38.88 4.19 -22.86
CA SER A 475 39.01 4.53 -24.29
C SER A 475 39.97 5.72 -24.47
N GLN A 476 40.03 6.62 -23.49
CA GLN A 476 40.90 7.78 -23.53
C GLN A 476 42.37 7.42 -23.27
N ASN A 477 43.27 8.15 -23.92
CA ASN A 477 44.69 8.10 -23.62
C ASN A 477 45.06 9.17 -22.58
N ALA A 478 45.36 8.72 -21.36
CA ALA A 478 45.71 9.56 -20.21
C ALA A 478 46.82 10.59 -20.50
N SER A 479 47.85 10.22 -21.29
CA SER A 479 48.94 11.13 -21.63
C SER A 479 48.50 12.27 -22.57
N ARG A 480 47.51 12.02 -23.44
CA ARG A 480 46.95 13.05 -24.34
C ARG A 480 46.05 14.04 -23.60
N VAL A 481 45.38 13.60 -22.54
CA VAL A 481 44.44 14.42 -21.76
C VAL A 481 45.13 15.12 -20.57
N LYS A 482 46.41 14.80 -20.29
CA LYS A 482 47.20 15.33 -19.16
C LYS A 482 46.55 15.06 -17.79
N THR A 483 45.95 13.88 -17.63
CA THR A 483 45.21 13.45 -16.43
C THR A 483 45.66 12.04 -16.07
N SER A 484 45.66 11.68 -14.77
CA SER A 484 46.01 10.31 -14.36
C SER A 484 44.95 9.31 -14.82
N LYS A 485 45.33 8.03 -15.03
CA LYS A 485 44.37 6.96 -15.38
C LYS A 485 43.32 6.76 -14.29
N GLU A 486 43.70 6.93 -13.03
CA GLU A 486 42.83 6.78 -11.87
C GLU A 486 41.77 7.88 -11.81
N GLU A 487 42.16 9.13 -12.07
CA GLU A 487 41.24 10.26 -12.18
C GLU A 487 40.25 10.07 -13.33
N LEU A 488 40.72 9.67 -14.53
CA LEU A 488 39.84 9.38 -15.67
C LEU A 488 38.87 8.23 -15.39
N ALA A 489 39.32 7.18 -14.69
CA ALA A 489 38.47 6.08 -14.27
C ALA A 489 37.46 6.52 -13.21
N GLY A 490 37.83 7.40 -12.28
CA GLY A 490 36.93 8.01 -11.30
C GLY A 490 35.85 8.86 -11.97
N GLU A 491 36.24 9.70 -12.93
CA GLU A 491 35.34 10.53 -13.75
C GLU A 491 34.35 9.66 -14.52
N ALA A 492 34.82 8.61 -15.20
CA ALA A 492 33.96 7.69 -15.94
C ALA A 492 32.94 6.96 -15.05
N ARG A 493 33.36 6.50 -13.85
CA ARG A 493 32.46 5.86 -12.89
C ARG A 493 31.42 6.82 -12.34
N PHE A 494 31.80 8.06 -12.02
CA PHE A 494 30.88 9.07 -11.52
C PHE A 494 29.83 9.43 -12.56
N TRP A 495 30.27 9.87 -13.75
CA TRP A 495 29.34 10.26 -14.81
C TRP A 495 28.53 9.08 -15.33
N GLY A 496 29.08 7.87 -15.30
CA GLY A 496 28.34 6.65 -15.58
C GLY A 496 27.19 6.40 -14.60
N ALA A 497 27.45 6.51 -13.30
CA ALA A 497 26.42 6.38 -12.28
C ALA A 497 25.36 7.49 -12.37
N PHE A 498 25.81 8.74 -12.53
CA PHE A 498 24.93 9.89 -12.77
C PHE A 498 24.06 9.70 -14.02
N GLY A 499 24.65 9.18 -15.11
CA GLY A 499 23.96 8.84 -16.34
C GLY A 499 22.86 7.80 -16.11
N LEU A 500 23.15 6.72 -15.38
CA LEU A 500 22.16 5.69 -15.06
C LEU A 500 20.94 6.29 -14.35
N TYR A 501 21.16 7.07 -13.27
CA TYR A 501 20.05 7.71 -12.54
C TYR A 501 19.30 8.73 -13.40
N SER A 502 20.00 9.45 -14.29
CA SER A 502 19.37 10.38 -15.24
C SER A 502 18.44 9.65 -16.22
N PHE A 503 18.89 8.53 -16.78
CA PHE A 503 18.07 7.69 -17.67
C PHE A 503 16.91 7.03 -16.94
N MET A 504 17.11 6.52 -15.72
CA MET A 504 16.02 5.95 -14.92
C MET A 504 14.96 7.01 -14.62
N THR A 505 15.37 8.20 -14.20
CA THR A 505 14.47 9.33 -13.91
C THR A 505 13.57 9.65 -15.10
N LEU A 506 14.16 9.84 -16.28
CA LEU A 506 13.38 10.12 -17.49
C LEU A 506 12.56 8.89 -17.92
N GLY A 507 13.09 7.68 -17.74
CA GLY A 507 12.41 6.42 -18.04
C GLY A 507 11.08 6.29 -17.29
N TYR A 508 11.08 6.50 -15.96
CA TYR A 508 9.86 6.54 -15.14
C TYR A 508 8.87 7.56 -15.68
N LEU A 509 9.33 8.79 -15.93
CA LEU A 509 8.49 9.85 -16.46
C LEU A 509 7.87 9.44 -17.79
N THR A 510 8.65 8.97 -18.76
CA THR A 510 8.14 8.55 -20.08
C THR A 510 7.20 7.34 -20.03
N ALA A 511 7.32 6.48 -19.01
CA ALA A 511 6.42 5.36 -18.76
C ALA A 511 5.07 5.80 -18.12
N GLY A 512 4.88 7.09 -17.87
CA GLY A 512 3.68 7.62 -17.22
C GLY A 512 3.72 7.53 -15.68
N LEU A 513 4.84 7.11 -15.11
CA LEU A 513 5.03 6.97 -13.67
C LEU A 513 5.62 8.25 -13.07
N ASN A 514 5.26 8.56 -11.82
CA ASN A 514 5.72 9.72 -11.09
C ASN A 514 6.78 9.39 -10.01
N GLY A 515 7.08 8.11 -9.75
CA GLY A 515 8.09 7.65 -8.80
C GLY A 515 9.55 7.97 -9.18
N GLY A 516 9.81 8.50 -10.37
CA GLY A 516 11.14 8.91 -10.84
C GLY A 516 11.81 10.02 -10.00
N PHE A 517 11.07 10.68 -9.08
CA PHE A 517 11.64 11.68 -8.19
C PHE A 517 12.77 11.13 -7.29
N VAL A 518 12.76 9.84 -6.96
CA VAL A 518 13.81 9.22 -6.12
C VAL A 518 15.15 9.31 -6.85
N THR A 519 15.21 8.80 -8.10
CA THR A 519 16.43 8.84 -8.91
C THR A 519 16.79 10.25 -9.36
N PHE A 520 15.79 11.13 -9.52
CA PHE A 520 16.02 12.56 -9.77
C PHE A 520 16.77 13.21 -8.61
N LEU A 521 16.32 12.99 -7.37
CA LEU A 521 16.96 13.52 -6.17
C LEU A 521 18.41 13.03 -6.07
N LEU A 522 18.65 11.74 -6.34
CA LEU A 522 20.01 11.19 -6.38
C LEU A 522 20.89 11.93 -7.40
N ALA A 523 20.42 12.09 -8.64
CA ALA A 523 21.19 12.76 -9.70
C ALA A 523 21.48 14.24 -9.34
N VAL A 524 20.50 14.97 -8.82
CA VAL A 524 20.65 16.38 -8.44
C VAL A 524 21.72 16.55 -7.35
N PHE A 525 21.70 15.72 -6.31
CA PHE A 525 22.67 15.81 -5.19
C PHE A 525 24.04 15.23 -5.53
N MET A 526 24.15 14.34 -6.52
CA MET A 526 25.45 13.85 -7.01
C MET A 526 26.32 14.96 -7.64
N LEU A 527 25.74 15.97 -8.27
CA LEU A 527 26.49 17.08 -8.88
C LEU A 527 27.27 17.94 -7.87
N PRO A 528 26.63 18.54 -6.84
CA PRO A 528 27.37 19.30 -5.83
C PRO A 528 28.32 18.41 -5.03
N ALA A 529 27.98 17.13 -4.82
CA ALA A 529 28.89 16.15 -4.22
C ALA A 529 30.18 16.00 -5.04
N TRP A 530 30.07 15.79 -6.35
CA TRP A 530 31.21 15.68 -7.25
C TRP A 530 32.04 16.95 -7.33
N MET A 531 31.39 18.12 -7.42
CA MET A 531 32.08 19.41 -7.38
C MET A 531 32.89 19.58 -6.10
N SER A 532 32.27 19.29 -4.95
CA SER A 532 32.91 19.35 -3.63
C SER A 532 34.09 18.36 -3.52
N PHE A 533 33.95 17.16 -4.06
CA PHE A 533 35.03 16.18 -4.16
C PHE A 533 36.18 16.69 -5.04
N CYS A 534 35.91 17.20 -6.23
CA CYS A 534 36.94 17.72 -7.13
C CYS A 534 37.70 18.91 -6.52
N LEU A 535 37.02 19.79 -5.78
CA LEU A 535 37.66 20.92 -5.10
C LEU A 535 38.53 20.46 -3.92
N SER A 536 38.02 19.56 -3.09
CA SER A 536 38.76 19.02 -1.94
C SER A 536 39.93 18.14 -2.36
N ALA A 537 39.79 17.36 -3.43
CA ALA A 537 40.84 16.49 -3.96
C ALA A 537 42.08 17.29 -4.43
N LYS A 538 41.92 18.53 -4.90
CA LYS A 538 43.06 19.42 -5.21
C LYS A 538 43.90 19.77 -3.97
N SER A 539 43.27 19.82 -2.80
CA SER A 539 43.93 20.22 -1.55
C SER A 539 44.40 19.05 -0.70
N PHE A 540 43.63 17.95 -0.67
CA PHE A 540 43.88 16.81 0.21
C PHE A 540 44.24 15.51 -0.54
N GLY A 541 44.14 15.48 -1.87
CA GLY A 541 44.36 14.30 -2.70
C GLY A 541 43.10 13.44 -2.90
N HIS A 542 43.10 12.63 -3.96
CA HIS A 542 41.97 11.77 -4.35
C HIS A 542 41.72 10.58 -3.40
N GLU A 543 42.75 10.11 -2.69
CA GLU A 543 42.64 8.98 -1.75
C GLU A 543 42.43 9.40 -0.28
N SER A 544 42.25 10.70 -0.03
CA SER A 544 42.07 11.21 1.33
C SER A 544 40.63 11.01 1.85
N LEU A 545 40.52 10.56 3.10
CA LEU A 545 39.24 10.48 3.81
C LEU A 545 38.57 11.86 3.95
N ARG A 546 39.33 12.96 3.91
CA ARG A 546 38.77 14.31 3.93
C ARG A 546 38.05 14.64 2.63
N SER A 547 38.64 14.27 1.49
CA SER A 547 37.99 14.41 0.18
C SER A 547 36.74 13.54 0.09
N LEU A 548 36.80 12.32 0.63
CA LEU A 548 35.62 11.46 0.76
C LEU A 548 34.52 12.13 1.59
N ALA A 549 34.84 12.67 2.76
CA ALA A 549 33.85 13.38 3.58
C ALA A 549 33.21 14.56 2.82
N CYS A 550 34.00 15.32 2.05
CA CYS A 550 33.51 16.40 1.20
C CYS A 550 32.57 15.91 0.09
N TYR A 551 32.70 14.67 -0.38
CA TYR A 551 31.78 14.04 -1.32
C TYR A 551 30.48 13.58 -0.63
N VAL A 552 30.59 12.99 0.56
CA VAL A 552 29.43 12.42 1.29
C VAL A 552 28.51 13.51 1.85
N ILE A 553 29.07 14.63 2.36
CA ILE A 553 28.29 15.68 3.01
C ILE A 553 27.15 16.23 2.12
N PRO A 554 27.40 16.61 0.84
CA PRO A 554 26.31 17.05 -0.04
C PRO A 554 25.31 15.95 -0.37
N LEU A 555 25.66 14.66 -0.27
CA LEU A 555 24.74 13.54 -0.52
C LEU A 555 23.82 13.23 0.68
N LEU A 556 24.12 13.72 1.88
CA LEU A 556 23.36 13.36 3.09
C LEU A 556 21.84 13.53 2.91
N PRO A 557 21.29 14.63 2.34
CA PRO A 557 19.84 14.78 2.19
C PRO A 557 19.20 13.69 1.32
N CYS A 558 19.79 13.34 0.18
CA CYS A 558 19.22 12.33 -0.71
C CYS A 558 19.39 10.90 -0.16
N LEU A 559 20.48 10.65 0.58
CA LEU A 559 20.72 9.37 1.26
C LEU A 559 19.76 9.17 2.43
N MET A 560 19.56 10.20 3.26
CA MET A 560 18.57 10.19 4.34
C MET A 560 17.17 9.89 3.79
N TYR A 561 16.79 10.58 2.72
CA TYR A 561 15.51 10.36 2.07
C TYR A 561 15.37 8.94 1.50
N SER A 562 16.44 8.42 0.88
CA SER A 562 16.44 7.05 0.34
C SER A 562 16.25 6.00 1.44
N VAL A 563 16.79 6.23 2.64
CA VAL A 563 16.57 5.36 3.82
C VAL A 563 15.14 5.49 4.35
N TYR A 564 14.59 6.70 4.41
CA TYR A 564 13.21 6.94 4.84
C TYR A 564 12.20 6.28 3.91
N PHE A 565 12.24 6.64 2.62
CA PHE A 565 11.33 6.10 1.61
C PHE A 565 11.54 4.60 1.39
N GLY A 566 12.79 4.16 1.27
CA GLY A 566 13.12 2.74 1.08
C GLY A 566 12.79 1.88 2.31
N GLY A 567 13.00 2.41 3.53
CA GLY A 567 12.62 1.75 4.77
C GLY A 567 11.10 1.62 4.91
N PHE A 568 10.36 2.69 4.60
CA PHE A 568 8.89 2.66 4.53
C PHE A 568 8.41 1.61 3.53
N LEU A 569 8.93 1.61 2.30
CA LEU A 569 8.56 0.66 1.25
C LEU A 569 8.79 -0.80 1.68
N VAL A 570 9.94 -1.10 2.30
CA VAL A 570 10.23 -2.45 2.79
C VAL A 570 9.31 -2.84 3.95
N ALA A 571 9.05 -1.95 4.91
CA ALA A 571 8.14 -2.23 6.02
C ALA A 571 6.71 -2.50 5.53
N PHE A 572 6.20 -1.63 4.65
CA PHE A 572 4.90 -1.79 3.99
C PHE A 572 4.81 -3.14 3.26
N LEU A 573 5.81 -3.48 2.45
CA LEU A 573 5.84 -4.74 1.71
C LEU A 573 5.85 -5.96 2.64
N ILE A 574 6.65 -5.93 3.71
CA ILE A 574 6.74 -7.02 4.68
C ILE A 574 5.35 -7.32 5.28
N GLU A 575 4.61 -6.28 5.64
CA GLU A 575 3.26 -6.40 6.20
C GLU A 575 2.27 -6.93 5.16
N LYS A 576 2.28 -6.39 3.95
CA LYS A 576 1.33 -6.77 2.89
C LYS A 576 1.59 -8.16 2.32
N LEU A 577 2.82 -8.69 2.36
CA LEU A 577 3.12 -10.05 1.90
C LEU A 577 2.42 -11.15 2.73
N GLY A 578 1.92 -10.84 3.93
CA GLY A 578 1.04 -11.73 4.68
C GLY A 578 -0.39 -11.84 4.10
N MET A 579 -0.76 -10.97 3.15
CA MET A 579 -2.11 -10.81 2.60
C MET A 579 -2.18 -10.89 1.08
N THR A 580 -1.05 -10.90 0.37
CA THR A 580 -1.00 -10.93 -1.10
C THR A 580 -1.43 -12.26 -1.74
N GLY A 581 -1.80 -13.24 -0.93
CA GLY A 581 -2.20 -14.57 -1.37
C GLY A 581 -1.05 -15.56 -1.40
N SER A 582 -1.43 -16.84 -1.38
CA SER A 582 -0.52 -17.97 -1.50
C SER A 582 -0.60 -18.53 -2.93
N LEU A 583 0.56 -18.70 -3.58
CA LEU A 583 0.64 -19.39 -4.87
C LEU A 583 0.92 -20.89 -4.64
N PRO A 584 0.50 -21.77 -5.57
CA PRO A 584 0.72 -23.21 -5.43
C PRO A 584 2.22 -23.57 -5.25
N PRO A 585 2.54 -24.56 -4.41
CA PRO A 585 3.87 -25.13 -4.33
C PRO A 585 4.34 -25.71 -5.69
N PRO A 586 5.66 -25.72 -5.98
CA PRO A 586 6.75 -25.27 -5.12
C PRO A 586 7.01 -23.75 -5.19
N TYR A 587 6.46 -23.03 -6.17
CA TYR A 587 6.88 -21.66 -6.47
C TYR A 587 6.42 -20.64 -5.42
N GLY A 588 5.17 -20.72 -4.95
CA GLY A 588 4.63 -19.76 -3.99
C GLY A 588 5.35 -19.72 -2.64
N TYR A 589 6.07 -20.78 -2.31
CA TYR A 589 6.91 -20.86 -1.13
C TYR A 589 8.10 -19.88 -1.15
N PHE A 590 8.64 -19.56 -2.34
CA PHE A 590 9.81 -18.68 -2.50
C PHE A 590 9.47 -17.21 -2.68
N ILE A 591 8.24 -16.90 -3.14
CA ILE A 591 7.90 -15.58 -3.65
C ILE A 591 8.09 -14.46 -2.62
N PRO A 592 7.59 -14.53 -1.37
CA PRO A 592 7.74 -13.43 -0.42
C PRO A 592 9.20 -13.11 -0.12
N ASP A 593 10.02 -14.13 0.16
CA ASP A 593 11.44 -13.96 0.44
C ASP A 593 12.20 -13.38 -0.77
N VAL A 594 11.87 -13.83 -2.00
CA VAL A 594 12.45 -13.29 -3.24
C VAL A 594 12.06 -11.82 -3.43
N VAL A 595 10.80 -11.47 -3.22
CA VAL A 595 10.29 -10.10 -3.39
C VAL A 595 10.93 -9.17 -2.34
N VAL A 596 10.97 -9.55 -1.06
CA VAL A 596 11.64 -8.75 -0.01
C VAL A 596 13.13 -8.60 -0.29
N ALA A 597 13.82 -9.67 -0.68
CA ALA A 597 15.24 -9.62 -0.99
C ALA A 597 15.54 -8.70 -2.21
N ALA A 598 14.72 -8.78 -3.26
CA ALA A 598 14.86 -7.95 -4.43
C ALA A 598 14.64 -6.46 -4.12
N VAL A 599 13.59 -6.13 -3.34
CA VAL A 599 13.30 -4.74 -2.95
C VAL A 599 14.38 -4.18 -2.03
N ILE A 600 14.89 -4.95 -1.06
CA ILE A 600 16.05 -4.53 -0.26
C ILE A 600 17.28 -4.32 -1.16
N GLY A 601 17.45 -5.13 -2.20
CA GLY A 601 18.49 -4.93 -3.21
C GLY A 601 18.37 -3.59 -3.95
N VAL A 602 17.16 -3.23 -4.40
CA VAL A 602 16.87 -1.94 -5.02
C VAL A 602 17.15 -0.78 -4.07
N VAL A 603 16.62 -0.85 -2.84
CA VAL A 603 16.82 0.18 -1.81
C VAL A 603 18.29 0.34 -1.44
N THR A 604 19.04 -0.76 -1.34
CA THR A 604 20.50 -0.73 -1.13
C THR A 604 21.20 -0.05 -2.31
N GLY A 605 20.73 -0.27 -3.53
CA GLY A 605 21.20 0.45 -4.72
C GLY A 605 20.95 1.96 -4.67
N TRP A 606 19.82 2.42 -4.14
CA TRP A 606 19.54 3.85 -3.93
C TRP A 606 20.41 4.46 -2.83
N CYS A 607 20.64 3.72 -1.74
CA CYS A 607 21.44 4.21 -0.62
C CYS A 607 22.94 4.19 -0.95
N VAL A 608 23.49 3.08 -1.42
CA VAL A 608 24.94 2.91 -1.58
C VAL A 608 25.42 3.26 -2.98
N GLY A 609 24.57 3.14 -4.01
CA GLY A 609 24.93 3.39 -5.40
C GLY A 609 25.55 4.77 -5.68
N PRO A 610 24.95 5.90 -5.24
CA PRO A 610 25.50 7.24 -5.44
C PRO A 610 26.88 7.44 -4.80
N LEU A 611 27.20 6.65 -3.78
CA LEU A 611 28.48 6.68 -3.09
C LEU A 611 29.58 5.91 -3.84
N LEU A 612 29.20 4.82 -4.55
CA LEU A 612 30.12 3.85 -5.16
C LEU A 612 31.22 4.42 -6.06
N PRO A 613 31.00 5.49 -6.87
CA PRO A 613 32.06 6.06 -7.70
C PRO A 613 33.33 6.34 -6.88
N ILE A 614 33.14 6.89 -5.68
CA ILE A 614 34.22 7.27 -4.77
C ILE A 614 34.50 6.17 -3.75
N ILE A 615 33.50 5.72 -2.97
CA ILE A 615 33.75 4.79 -1.84
C ILE A 615 34.28 3.42 -2.26
N GLY A 616 34.02 2.99 -3.51
CA GLY A 616 34.46 1.70 -4.00
C GLY A 616 35.99 1.53 -4.00
N ASN A 617 36.77 2.62 -4.00
CA ASN A 617 38.23 2.54 -3.82
C ASN A 617 38.63 1.86 -2.51
N TRP A 618 37.86 2.10 -1.45
CA TRP A 618 38.16 1.54 -0.13
C TRP A 618 37.41 0.23 0.12
N LEU A 619 36.19 0.09 -0.42
CA LEU A 619 35.32 -1.07 -0.13
C LEU A 619 35.57 -2.30 -0.99
N THR A 620 36.20 -2.15 -2.17
CA THR A 620 36.46 -3.28 -3.08
C THR A 620 37.72 -4.07 -2.68
N ARG A 621 37.82 -4.45 -1.41
CA ARG A 621 38.92 -5.25 -0.86
C ARG A 621 38.48 -6.70 -0.63
N PRO A 622 39.36 -7.70 -0.83
CA PRO A 622 39.02 -9.10 -0.54
C PRO A 622 38.56 -9.32 0.90
N SER A 623 39.18 -8.65 1.86
CA SER A 623 38.83 -8.68 3.29
C SER A 623 37.40 -8.20 3.57
N ILE A 624 36.97 -7.12 2.91
CA ILE A 624 35.63 -6.55 3.04
C ILE A 624 34.59 -7.44 2.35
N MET A 625 34.88 -7.90 1.13
CA MET A 625 34.00 -8.85 0.43
C MET A 625 33.78 -10.13 1.25
N GLN A 626 34.85 -10.68 1.82
CA GLN A 626 34.77 -11.82 2.73
C GLN A 626 33.95 -11.49 3.99
N PHE A 627 34.15 -10.32 4.60
CA PHE A 627 33.37 -9.91 5.77
C PHE A 627 31.87 -9.84 5.47
N LEU A 628 31.48 -9.20 4.35
CA LEU A 628 30.08 -9.08 3.94
C LEU A 628 29.46 -10.44 3.62
N LEU A 629 30.15 -11.31 2.90
CA LEU A 629 29.64 -12.63 2.51
C LEU A 629 29.57 -13.60 3.71
N HIS A 630 30.59 -13.66 4.57
CA HIS A 630 30.52 -14.47 5.79
C HIS A 630 29.46 -13.92 6.75
N GLY A 631 29.37 -12.60 6.89
CA GLY A 631 28.32 -11.95 7.67
C GLY A 631 26.92 -12.30 7.15
N THR A 632 26.74 -12.35 5.83
CA THR A 632 25.49 -12.82 5.19
C THR A 632 25.19 -14.26 5.60
N ILE A 633 26.15 -15.19 5.47
CA ILE A 633 25.94 -16.60 5.81
C ILE A 633 25.55 -16.75 7.29
N ILE A 634 26.24 -16.04 8.18
CA ILE A 634 25.93 -16.03 9.61
C ILE A 634 24.52 -15.45 9.85
N ALA A 635 24.19 -14.33 9.21
CA ALA A 635 22.87 -13.70 9.33
C ALA A 635 21.76 -14.64 8.85
N LEU A 636 21.92 -15.33 7.72
CA LEU A 636 20.96 -16.31 7.21
C LEU A 636 20.80 -17.48 8.19
N ALA A 637 21.90 -18.00 8.75
CA ALA A 637 21.88 -19.09 9.71
C ALA A 637 21.15 -18.69 11.01
N LEU A 638 21.47 -17.51 11.54
CA LEU A 638 20.82 -16.95 12.74
C LEU A 638 19.34 -16.68 12.50
N SER A 639 18.99 -15.97 11.43
CA SER A 639 17.59 -15.68 11.09
C SER A 639 16.77 -16.93 10.86
N SER A 640 17.37 -18.03 10.39
CA SER A 640 16.66 -19.31 10.21
C SER A 640 16.27 -19.99 11.53
N GLN A 641 16.75 -19.50 12.68
CA GLN A 641 16.32 -19.96 14.01
C GLN A 641 15.08 -19.21 14.52
N PHE A 642 14.69 -18.10 13.89
CA PHE A 642 13.55 -17.31 14.31
C PHE A 642 12.26 -17.86 13.70
N PHE A 643 11.24 -17.97 14.56
CA PHE A 643 9.93 -18.36 14.10
C PHE A 643 9.29 -17.22 13.30
N PRO A 644 8.68 -17.48 12.12
CA PRO A 644 8.13 -16.43 11.26
C PRO A 644 7.05 -15.56 11.89
N TYR A 645 6.22 -16.12 12.78
CA TYR A 645 4.99 -15.48 13.26
C TYR A 645 5.05 -15.11 14.75
N SER A 646 4.20 -14.17 15.18
CA SER A 646 4.02 -13.80 16.58
C SER A 646 2.58 -13.31 16.84
N THR A 647 2.23 -12.98 18.07
CA THR A 647 0.93 -12.34 18.39
C THR A 647 0.78 -10.94 17.78
N GLY A 648 1.89 -10.28 17.41
CA GLY A 648 1.89 -8.99 16.70
C GLY A 648 1.96 -9.12 15.18
N ALA A 649 2.24 -10.32 14.67
CA ALA A 649 2.32 -10.63 13.24
C ALA A 649 1.85 -12.09 13.03
N PRO A 650 0.52 -12.34 13.14
CA PRO A 650 -0.02 -13.68 13.17
C PRO A 650 -0.01 -14.34 11.78
N LYS A 651 0.03 -15.68 11.77
CA LYS A 651 -0.22 -16.50 10.58
C LYS A 651 -1.68 -16.36 10.18
N ARG A 652 -1.95 -16.06 8.90
CA ARG A 652 -3.31 -15.97 8.38
C ARG A 652 -3.78 -17.31 7.81
N VAL A 653 -4.92 -17.76 8.33
CA VAL A 653 -5.63 -18.98 7.94
C VAL A 653 -7.09 -18.61 7.77
N ILE A 654 -7.73 -19.20 6.76
CA ILE A 654 -9.16 -19.04 6.53
C ILE A 654 -9.83 -20.39 6.74
N LEU A 655 -10.93 -20.35 7.47
CA LEU A 655 -11.79 -21.47 7.76
C LEU A 655 -13.18 -21.17 7.20
N GLN A 656 -13.70 -22.08 6.39
CA GLN A 656 -15.06 -22.04 5.89
C GLN A 656 -15.80 -23.30 6.34
N TYR A 657 -17.00 -23.14 6.90
CA TYR A 657 -17.92 -24.25 7.10
C TYR A 657 -18.88 -24.35 5.93
N THR A 658 -18.81 -25.46 5.19
CA THR A 658 -19.59 -25.70 3.99
C THR A 658 -20.67 -26.74 4.25
N ILE A 659 -21.92 -26.38 3.98
CA ILE A 659 -23.06 -27.29 4.01
C ILE A 659 -23.57 -27.43 2.57
N ARG A 660 -23.55 -28.66 2.04
CA ARG A 660 -24.16 -28.98 0.75
C ARG A 660 -25.53 -29.59 0.98
N THR A 661 -26.55 -29.01 0.35
CA THR A 661 -27.93 -29.46 0.49
C THR A 661 -28.53 -29.88 -0.84
N LYS A 662 -29.54 -30.75 -0.77
CA LYS A 662 -30.42 -31.09 -1.89
C LYS A 662 -31.83 -30.58 -1.57
N GLY A 663 -32.17 -29.43 -2.11
CA GLY A 663 -33.38 -28.71 -1.69
C GLY A 663 -33.17 -27.96 -0.36
N ASP A 664 -34.26 -27.66 0.34
CA ASP A 664 -34.24 -26.84 1.57
C ASP A 664 -34.18 -27.65 2.87
N SER A 665 -34.33 -28.98 2.83
CA SER A 665 -34.46 -29.77 4.07
C SER A 665 -33.54 -31.00 4.14
N HIS A 666 -32.65 -31.21 3.16
CA HIS A 666 -31.77 -32.36 3.10
C HIS A 666 -30.31 -31.96 2.99
N VAL A 667 -29.50 -32.33 3.98
CA VAL A 667 -28.04 -32.10 4.01
C VAL A 667 -27.31 -33.31 3.41
N GLU A 668 -26.72 -33.12 2.24
CA GLU A 668 -25.91 -34.14 1.56
C GLU A 668 -24.53 -34.27 2.18
N GLU A 669 -23.92 -33.16 2.57
CA GLU A 669 -22.56 -33.11 3.10
C GLU A 669 -22.39 -31.88 4.01
N ALA A 670 -21.61 -32.04 5.08
CA ALA A 670 -21.11 -30.94 5.89
C ALA A 670 -19.58 -31.09 5.99
N SER A 671 -18.85 -29.98 5.84
CA SER A 671 -17.38 -29.99 5.89
C SER A 671 -16.80 -28.69 6.39
N TYR A 672 -15.61 -28.78 6.98
CA TYR A 672 -14.72 -27.64 7.19
C TYR A 672 -13.68 -27.60 6.09
N ASP A 673 -13.58 -26.46 5.40
CA ASP A 673 -12.59 -26.18 4.38
C ASP A 673 -11.57 -25.19 4.97
N PHE A 674 -10.30 -25.57 4.95
CA PHE A 674 -9.19 -24.74 5.45
C PHE A 674 -8.31 -24.26 4.30
N SER A 675 -7.83 -23.03 4.40
CA SER A 675 -6.84 -22.50 3.47
C SER A 675 -5.89 -21.50 4.12
N VAL A 676 -4.81 -21.16 3.42
CA VAL A 676 -3.81 -20.18 3.84
C VAL A 676 -3.73 -19.02 2.86
N VAL A 677 -3.53 -17.82 3.41
CA VAL A 677 -3.40 -16.58 2.62
C VAL A 677 -1.93 -16.23 2.35
N ASP A 678 -0.99 -16.76 3.12
CA ASP A 678 0.45 -16.53 2.94
C ASP A 678 1.22 -17.83 2.64
N SER A 679 2.52 -17.71 2.34
CA SER A 679 3.35 -18.78 1.77
C SER A 679 3.62 -20.01 2.65
N ASN A 680 3.47 -19.95 3.97
CA ASN A 680 3.60 -21.17 4.78
C ASN A 680 2.31 -22.02 4.69
N SER A 681 2.47 -23.30 4.35
CA SER A 681 1.35 -24.20 4.02
C SER A 681 0.50 -24.62 5.24
N LEU A 682 -0.65 -25.26 5.00
CA LEU A 682 -1.42 -25.89 6.08
C LEU A 682 -0.63 -26.94 6.85
N LEU A 683 0.27 -27.68 6.18
CA LEU A 683 1.15 -28.64 6.85
C LEU A 683 2.07 -27.93 7.87
N PHE A 684 2.56 -26.74 7.54
CA PHE A 684 3.30 -25.92 8.50
C PHE A 684 2.43 -25.54 9.69
N VAL A 685 1.18 -25.12 9.45
CA VAL A 685 0.23 -24.77 10.52
C VAL A 685 0.01 -25.96 11.46
N PHE A 686 -0.37 -27.12 10.94
CA PHE A 686 -0.66 -28.29 11.77
C PHE A 686 0.56 -28.83 12.51
N LYS A 687 1.76 -28.69 11.95
CA LYS A 687 3.01 -29.03 12.64
C LYS A 687 3.27 -28.13 13.85
N HIS A 688 2.93 -26.85 13.76
CA HIS A 688 3.27 -25.84 14.77
C HIS A 688 2.09 -25.45 15.67
N ALA A 689 0.87 -25.87 15.34
CA ALA A 689 -0.35 -25.71 16.11
C ALA A 689 -1.13 -27.05 16.12
N PRO A 690 -0.61 -28.08 16.82
CA PRO A 690 -1.21 -29.42 16.82
C PRO A 690 -2.58 -29.47 17.48
N GLU A 691 -2.95 -28.46 18.28
CA GLU A 691 -4.30 -28.33 18.83
C GLU A 691 -5.33 -28.18 17.71
N VAL A 692 -5.04 -27.40 16.67
CA VAL A 692 -5.94 -27.21 15.52
C VAL A 692 -6.19 -28.53 14.80
N ALA A 693 -5.15 -29.34 14.62
CA ALA A 693 -5.30 -30.67 14.02
C ALA A 693 -6.18 -31.59 14.88
N ARG A 694 -6.04 -31.51 16.22
CA ARG A 694 -6.82 -32.30 17.17
C ARG A 694 -8.31 -31.94 17.16
N GLU A 695 -8.63 -30.65 17.10
CA GLU A 695 -10.01 -30.15 16.99
C GLU A 695 -10.67 -30.60 15.67
N LEU A 696 -9.88 -30.75 14.60
CA LEU A 696 -10.34 -31.34 13.33
C LEU A 696 -10.40 -32.87 13.34
N HIS A 697 -10.26 -33.49 14.52
CA HIS A 697 -10.20 -34.93 14.71
C HIS A 697 -9.16 -35.65 13.83
N LEU A 698 -8.06 -34.96 13.49
CA LEU A 698 -6.95 -35.55 12.79
C LEU A 698 -6.13 -36.35 13.81
N GLY A 699 -6.24 -37.69 13.78
CA GLY A 699 -5.45 -38.58 14.63
C GLY A 699 -3.95 -38.43 14.39
N SER A 700 -3.11 -38.86 15.35
CA SER A 700 -1.64 -38.82 15.24
C SER A 700 -1.08 -39.60 14.03
N ASP A 701 -1.89 -40.49 13.46
CA ASP A 701 -1.51 -41.44 12.41
C ASP A 701 -1.99 -41.02 11.01
N LEU A 702 -2.64 -39.85 10.89
CA LEU A 702 -3.20 -39.38 9.62
C LEU A 702 -2.08 -38.83 8.71
N SER A 703 -1.79 -39.53 7.62
CA SER A 703 -0.95 -38.98 6.55
C SER A 703 -1.71 -37.87 5.84
N PHE A 704 -1.12 -36.68 5.74
CA PHE A 704 -1.69 -35.56 4.97
C PHE A 704 -1.92 -35.89 3.48
N ASP A 705 -1.27 -36.95 2.97
CA ASP A 705 -1.51 -37.48 1.61
C ASP A 705 -2.93 -38.08 1.44
N SER A 706 -3.61 -38.39 2.55
CA SER A 706 -4.97 -38.96 2.58
C SER A 706 -6.08 -37.92 2.74
N VAL A 707 -5.74 -36.66 3.01
CA VAL A 707 -6.71 -35.57 3.15
C VAL A 707 -7.16 -35.10 1.78
N LYS A 708 -8.47 -34.97 1.58
CA LYS A 708 -9.03 -34.53 0.30
C LYS A 708 -8.72 -33.05 0.05
N PRO A 709 -8.23 -32.68 -1.13
CA PRO A 709 -8.11 -31.27 -1.50
C PRO A 709 -9.51 -30.64 -1.55
N SER A 710 -9.62 -29.40 -1.05
CA SER A 710 -10.86 -28.62 -1.17
C SER A 710 -10.97 -28.11 -2.62
N ALA A 711 -12.12 -28.34 -3.24
CA ALA A 711 -12.37 -27.93 -4.61
C ALA A 711 -12.50 -26.40 -4.69
N LYS A 712 -11.96 -25.78 -5.74
CA LYS A 712 -11.93 -24.31 -5.88
C LYS A 712 -13.35 -23.71 -5.90
N GLU A 713 -14.30 -24.46 -6.45
CA GLU A 713 -15.72 -24.11 -6.52
C GLU A 713 -16.29 -23.83 -5.12
N THR A 714 -15.80 -24.52 -4.09
CA THR A 714 -16.21 -24.37 -2.69
C THR A 714 -15.94 -22.97 -2.15
N TRP A 715 -14.94 -22.27 -2.69
CA TRP A 715 -14.50 -20.95 -2.23
C TRP A 715 -15.14 -19.80 -3.03
N MET A 716 -16.01 -20.09 -4.01
CA MET A 716 -16.58 -19.07 -4.89
C MET A 716 -17.55 -18.11 -4.20
N GLY A 717 -17.97 -18.42 -2.96
CA GLY A 717 -18.78 -17.51 -2.13
C GLY A 717 -18.09 -16.19 -1.76
N ILE A 718 -16.76 -16.12 -1.88
CA ILE A 718 -15.97 -14.90 -1.67
C ILE A 718 -15.16 -14.52 -2.93
N PHE A 719 -15.70 -14.80 -4.11
CA PHE A 719 -15.06 -14.39 -5.36
C PHE A 719 -14.91 -12.85 -5.44
N PRO A 720 -13.77 -12.32 -5.93
CA PRO A 720 -12.59 -13.02 -6.44
C PRO A 720 -11.49 -13.25 -5.39
N ILE A 721 -11.71 -12.92 -4.12
CA ILE A 721 -10.73 -13.12 -3.02
C ILE A 721 -10.27 -14.58 -2.92
N SER A 722 -11.13 -15.53 -3.29
CA SER A 722 -10.80 -16.96 -3.38
C SER A 722 -9.59 -17.30 -4.26
N PHE A 723 -9.15 -16.40 -5.15
CA PHE A 723 -7.95 -16.58 -5.97
C PHE A 723 -6.65 -16.29 -5.21
N LEU A 724 -6.73 -15.69 -4.02
CA LEU A 724 -5.59 -15.50 -3.13
C LEU A 724 -5.24 -16.77 -2.34
N PHE A 725 -6.02 -17.83 -2.47
CA PHE A 725 -5.89 -19.05 -1.68
C PHE A 725 -5.25 -20.18 -2.47
N SER A 726 -4.40 -20.96 -1.81
CA SER A 726 -3.83 -22.18 -2.38
C SER A 726 -3.63 -23.27 -1.33
N GLY A 727 -3.59 -24.52 -1.81
CA GLY A 727 -3.36 -25.68 -0.94
C GLY A 727 -4.51 -25.95 0.04
N SER A 728 -5.74 -25.58 -0.32
CA SER A 728 -6.92 -25.76 0.54
C SER A 728 -7.24 -27.24 0.79
N MET A 729 -7.60 -27.59 2.02
CA MET A 729 -7.93 -28.94 2.46
C MET A 729 -9.35 -29.02 3.00
N LYS A 730 -10.02 -30.16 2.76
CA LYS A 730 -11.40 -30.41 3.18
C LYS A 730 -11.47 -31.50 4.24
N PHE A 731 -12.21 -31.24 5.31
CA PHE A 731 -12.43 -32.14 6.43
C PHE A 731 -13.93 -32.36 6.64
N SER A 732 -14.37 -33.61 6.81
CA SER A 732 -15.79 -33.92 7.01
C SER A 732 -16.26 -33.46 8.40
N ALA A 733 -17.51 -32.99 8.49
CA ALA A 733 -18.15 -32.59 9.73
C ALA A 733 -19.45 -33.38 9.97
N GLU A 734 -19.91 -33.43 11.22
CA GLU A 734 -21.16 -34.10 11.58
C GLU A 734 -22.37 -33.34 11.03
N LYS A 735 -23.25 -34.05 10.30
CA LYS A 735 -24.45 -33.45 9.70
C LYS A 735 -25.52 -33.09 10.73
N ASP A 736 -25.58 -33.85 11.81
CA ASP A 736 -26.63 -33.73 12.82
C ASP A 736 -26.50 -32.42 13.63
N GLU A 737 -25.29 -31.85 13.71
CA GLU A 737 -25.09 -30.54 14.33
C GLU A 737 -25.75 -29.41 13.55
N VAL A 738 -25.80 -29.50 12.22
CA VAL A 738 -26.41 -28.48 11.38
C VAL A 738 -27.91 -28.35 11.68
N PHE A 739 -28.60 -29.49 11.85
CA PHE A 739 -30.03 -29.52 12.14
C PHE A 739 -30.40 -29.03 13.54
N LYS A 740 -29.42 -28.92 14.46
CA LYS A 740 -29.66 -28.28 15.77
C LYS A 740 -29.86 -26.77 15.63
N GLN A 741 -29.26 -26.16 14.60
CA GLN A 741 -29.27 -24.72 14.39
C GLN A 741 -30.25 -24.28 13.30
N TYR A 742 -30.43 -25.09 12.25
CA TYR A 742 -31.22 -24.73 11.08
C TYR A 742 -32.19 -25.84 10.68
N SER A 743 -33.44 -25.46 10.39
CA SER A 743 -34.49 -26.37 9.94
C SER A 743 -34.73 -26.30 8.43
N LEU A 744 -34.49 -25.13 7.82
CA LEU A 744 -34.60 -24.89 6.39
C LEU A 744 -33.33 -24.22 5.88
N PHE A 745 -32.78 -24.72 4.78
CA PHE A 745 -31.59 -24.19 4.13
C PHE A 745 -31.95 -23.35 2.90
N PRO A 746 -31.03 -22.48 2.44
CA PRO A 746 -31.25 -21.72 1.23
C PRO A 746 -31.59 -22.60 0.04
N ALA A 747 -32.60 -22.21 -0.72
CA ALA A 747 -33.05 -22.97 -1.89
C ALA A 747 -33.58 -22.03 -2.98
N LEU A 748 -33.24 -22.34 -4.22
CA LEU A 748 -33.75 -21.64 -5.41
C LEU A 748 -34.87 -22.47 -6.04
N ARG A 749 -36.02 -21.86 -6.33
CA ARG A 749 -37.21 -22.55 -6.85
C ARG A 749 -37.92 -21.70 -7.91
N PRO A 750 -38.57 -22.31 -8.92
CA PRO A 750 -39.50 -21.58 -9.78
C PRO A 750 -40.70 -21.09 -8.95
N HIS A 751 -41.00 -19.79 -9.01
CA HIS A 751 -42.07 -19.18 -8.22
C HIS A 751 -43.36 -18.92 -9.04
N LYS A 752 -43.22 -18.73 -10.36
CA LYS A 752 -44.37 -18.50 -11.27
C LYS A 752 -44.17 -19.23 -12.61
N PRO A 753 -45.27 -19.46 -13.35
CA PRO A 753 -45.20 -19.95 -14.73
C PRO A 753 -44.30 -19.07 -15.59
N GLN A 754 -43.67 -19.69 -16.60
CA GLN A 754 -42.79 -18.98 -17.52
C GLN A 754 -43.61 -18.17 -18.53
N ASP A 755 -43.14 -16.99 -18.90
CA ASP A 755 -43.71 -16.23 -20.01
C ASP A 755 -42.92 -16.51 -21.29
N PHE A 756 -43.62 -16.68 -22.41
CA PHE A 756 -43.04 -16.81 -23.74
C PHE A 756 -43.44 -15.59 -24.56
N PHE A 757 -42.46 -14.99 -25.23
CA PHE A 757 -42.66 -13.82 -26.08
C PHE A 757 -42.59 -14.23 -27.56
N GLU A 758 -43.26 -13.48 -28.42
CA GLU A 758 -43.34 -13.77 -29.87
C GLU A 758 -41.97 -13.73 -30.57
N ASP A 759 -41.00 -13.02 -30.01
CA ASP A 759 -39.61 -12.96 -30.48
C ASP A 759 -38.77 -14.20 -30.14
N GLY A 760 -39.39 -15.20 -29.48
CA GLY A 760 -38.73 -16.43 -29.05
C GLY A 760 -38.00 -16.30 -27.72
N SER A 761 -38.00 -15.12 -27.08
CA SER A 761 -37.50 -14.95 -25.72
C SER A 761 -38.49 -15.53 -24.70
N ARG A 762 -38.00 -15.86 -23.51
CA ARG A 762 -38.83 -16.30 -22.38
C ARG A 762 -38.38 -15.66 -21.08
N ARG A 763 -39.31 -15.53 -20.13
CA ARG A 763 -39.03 -15.05 -18.77
C ARG A 763 -39.34 -16.13 -17.75
N ILE A 764 -38.43 -16.29 -16.79
CA ILE A 764 -38.59 -17.25 -15.69
C ILE A 764 -38.48 -16.52 -14.38
N TYR A 765 -39.37 -16.90 -13.48
CA TYR A 765 -39.47 -16.34 -12.15
C TYR A 765 -38.88 -17.34 -11.17
N LEU A 766 -37.72 -17.00 -10.60
CA LEU A 766 -37.08 -17.78 -9.55
C LEU A 766 -37.25 -17.06 -8.21
N GLU A 767 -37.61 -17.80 -7.18
CA GLU A 767 -37.59 -17.37 -5.78
C GLU A 767 -36.41 -18.02 -5.11
N PHE A 768 -35.57 -17.19 -4.51
CA PHE A 768 -34.47 -17.62 -3.67
C PHE A 768 -34.89 -17.45 -2.21
N SER A 769 -35.16 -18.57 -1.54
CA SER A 769 -35.41 -18.58 -0.10
C SER A 769 -34.08 -18.67 0.63
N LEU A 770 -33.90 -17.87 1.68
CA LEU A 770 -32.75 -17.95 2.59
C LEU A 770 -32.92 -19.03 3.66
N GLY A 771 -34.06 -19.74 3.67
CA GLY A 771 -34.37 -20.75 4.68
C GLY A 771 -34.58 -20.14 6.07
N SER A 772 -34.15 -20.87 7.10
CA SER A 772 -34.20 -20.48 8.50
C SER A 772 -32.85 -19.97 9.02
N LEU A 773 -31.95 -19.55 8.12
CA LEU A 773 -30.66 -18.97 8.53
C LEU A 773 -30.93 -17.68 9.32
N GLN A 774 -30.34 -17.58 10.51
CA GLN A 774 -30.55 -16.44 11.42
C GLN A 774 -29.83 -15.19 10.93
N GLU A 775 -28.64 -15.36 10.34
CA GLU A 775 -27.82 -14.29 9.80
C GLU A 775 -27.32 -14.71 8.42
N VAL A 776 -27.63 -13.92 7.40
CA VAL A 776 -27.13 -14.09 6.03
C VAL A 776 -26.53 -12.76 5.61
N TRP A 777 -25.22 -12.75 5.39
CA TRP A 777 -24.48 -11.52 5.13
C TRP A 777 -24.38 -11.22 3.65
N VAL A 778 -23.94 -12.22 2.88
CA VAL A 778 -23.84 -12.18 1.42
C VAL A 778 -24.41 -13.48 0.89
N SER A 779 -25.24 -13.37 -0.14
CA SER A 779 -25.69 -14.51 -0.94
C SER A 779 -25.07 -14.40 -2.31
N VAL A 780 -24.12 -15.30 -2.61
CA VAL A 780 -23.54 -15.39 -3.95
C VAL A 780 -24.26 -16.49 -4.71
N LEU A 781 -25.03 -16.10 -5.73
CA LEU A 781 -25.56 -17.03 -6.71
C LEU A 781 -24.52 -17.22 -7.82
N ASN A 782 -23.68 -18.25 -7.67
CA ASN A 782 -22.73 -18.60 -8.72
C ASN A 782 -23.40 -19.51 -9.77
N ILE A 783 -23.44 -19.03 -11.01
CA ILE A 783 -23.99 -19.75 -12.15
C ILE A 783 -22.83 -20.15 -13.07
N THR A 784 -22.41 -21.42 -13.02
CA THR A 784 -21.34 -21.95 -13.88
C THR A 784 -21.89 -22.90 -14.93
N GLY A 785 -21.79 -22.52 -16.21
CA GLY A 785 -22.10 -23.37 -17.36
C GLY A 785 -22.15 -22.58 -18.69
N PRO A 786 -21.96 -23.23 -19.85
CA PRO A 786 -22.23 -22.56 -21.13
C PRO A 786 -23.71 -22.16 -21.18
N LEU A 787 -24.00 -20.88 -21.45
CA LEU A 787 -25.36 -20.34 -21.65
C LEU A 787 -26.22 -21.21 -22.60
N SER A 788 -25.58 -21.91 -23.55
CA SER A 788 -26.20 -22.83 -24.49
C SER A 788 -26.66 -24.19 -23.91
N SER A 789 -26.14 -24.59 -22.74
CA SER A 789 -26.51 -25.81 -22.02
C SER A 789 -27.59 -25.57 -20.95
N TRP A 790 -27.96 -24.31 -20.74
CA TRP A 790 -29.05 -23.90 -19.89
C TRP A 790 -30.36 -23.96 -20.67
N SER A 791 -31.13 -25.04 -20.47
CA SER A 791 -32.50 -25.05 -20.93
C SER A 791 -33.46 -24.70 -19.82
N PHE A 792 -33.74 -23.42 -19.70
CA PHE A 792 -34.93 -22.90 -19.06
C PHE A 792 -36.26 -23.42 -19.72
N SER A 793 -36.21 -24.20 -20.83
CA SER A 793 -37.41 -24.62 -21.60
C SER A 793 -38.21 -25.72 -20.95
N ASN A 794 -37.63 -26.44 -20.00
CA ASN A 794 -38.22 -27.62 -19.38
C ASN A 794 -38.68 -27.33 -17.94
N GLY A 795 -38.52 -26.10 -17.44
CA GLY A 795 -38.85 -25.74 -16.06
C GLY A 795 -37.97 -26.43 -14.99
N ALA A 796 -36.93 -27.15 -15.39
CA ALA A 796 -35.99 -27.79 -14.48
C ALA A 796 -34.77 -26.89 -14.30
N LEU A 797 -34.46 -26.52 -13.05
CA LEU A 797 -33.15 -25.98 -12.72
C LEU A 797 -32.10 -27.07 -13.04
N PRO A 798 -30.95 -26.71 -13.63
CA PRO A 798 -29.87 -27.68 -13.81
C PRO A 798 -29.51 -28.29 -12.45
N GLY A 799 -29.13 -29.58 -12.45
CA GLY A 799 -28.65 -30.25 -11.25
C GLY A 799 -27.46 -29.53 -10.59
N ASP A 800 -27.28 -29.78 -9.30
CA ASP A 800 -26.26 -29.23 -8.39
C ASP A 800 -26.09 -27.70 -8.47
N LEU A 801 -27.12 -26.97 -8.03
CA LEU A 801 -26.98 -25.55 -7.67
C LEU A 801 -26.20 -25.44 -6.36
N LEU A 802 -24.99 -24.86 -6.42
CA LEU A 802 -24.22 -24.51 -5.24
C LEU A 802 -24.62 -23.10 -4.78
N LEU A 803 -25.42 -23.04 -3.73
CA LEU A 803 -25.74 -21.81 -3.02
C LEU A 803 -24.71 -21.60 -1.90
N PHE A 804 -23.96 -20.51 -1.98
CA PHE A 804 -23.01 -20.14 -0.94
C PHE A 804 -23.66 -19.07 -0.05
N GLY A 805 -23.84 -19.39 1.22
CA GLY A 805 -24.04 -18.40 2.28
C GLY A 805 -22.80 -18.43 3.17
N LEU A 806 -22.14 -17.29 3.35
CA LEU A 806 -21.21 -17.14 4.47
C LEU A 806 -22.03 -16.92 5.73
N VAL A 807 -21.85 -17.81 6.69
CA VAL A 807 -22.44 -17.73 8.02
C VAL A 807 -21.25 -17.83 8.99
N GLU A 808 -20.98 -16.79 9.80
CA GLU A 808 -20.04 -17.01 10.92
C GLU A 808 -20.67 -17.97 11.93
N TYR A 809 -19.84 -18.89 12.36
CA TYR A 809 -20.02 -19.58 13.63
C TYR A 809 -19.21 -18.81 14.67
N LEU A 810 -19.83 -17.85 15.35
CA LEU A 810 -19.26 -17.32 16.58
C LEU A 810 -19.46 -18.33 17.72
N HIS A 811 -18.62 -19.37 17.74
CA HIS A 811 -18.25 -19.98 19.01
C HIS A 811 -17.05 -19.22 19.54
N SER A 812 -17.26 -18.39 20.57
CA SER A 812 -16.16 -18.04 21.46
C SER A 812 -15.57 -19.34 22.01
N PRO A 813 -14.25 -19.57 21.97
CA PRO A 813 -13.65 -20.51 22.91
C PRO A 813 -13.92 -20.05 24.36
#